data_AF-A0A553JGK2-F1
#
_entry.id   AF-A0A553JGK2-F1
#
_cell.length_a   1.000
_cell.length_b   1.000
_cell.length_c   1.000
_cell.angle_alpha   90.00
_cell.angle_beta   90.00
_cell.angle_gamma   90.00
#
_symmetry.space_group_name_H-M   'P 1'
#
loop_
_entity.id
_entity.type
_entity.pdbx_description
1 polymer ?
#
loop_
_entity_poly.entity_id
_entity_poly.type
_entity_poly.pdbx_seq_one_letter_code
_entity_poly.pdbx_strand_id
1 'polypeptide(L)'
;MRILLIMSIWLMGFPLLAMENQPIFDAYKAEQGLSMNTVNDIVTDDQGFLWIATQAGLNRYDGKHFKFYQTSQNNTGPTDKHIKKLFFGKAKQLWLLTNSNGINQYLPDSDTFIPFNESNSPLPNHEIIDLYQDAKGNLWLATHNNGLIHFSPTQNKILNHLFLSSENEQGQNATNNRISMILGDKFDQLWVVSDKGLSSISNGNNITHYPEVNHLLAGSITSLEADKNHALWIGTKEKGLYLFDKQAKTLQHLDATSALNSDSINQLKTDMYGNLWIAIHGKGLAKYSPQLNKLNIISHSAEDSNSLYSTHITSLTIDSEHQLWVGTQGSGLHKTYLEAESFGSNNMVNLKGKVLGNTNVRSIYRDHQQQLWVGTSTGLYRAQEGKSNEILGFTLFDIPGIQTRNLFISFIKEDDQDRLWIGTRGEGLFIFSADKLSYSHYQYQTGNAKGLPSNYLYSLYFDRDNQAWITTKDAGVAKYIDEEQGFIQYHHIKGDLNSLPSNQITDMIQDNQGNYWFASYDNGMTKLDLQGKFTHFNTQTKSPIPSQHLMSIQLGDNNTIWISSNDGVFSFDTQSYETELFNTETGLIGNLAYLMIMDNKKNLWVGTASGLSMLNTRNFTIRNFTYIDGLQDNEFNFGAGFIDSDNHIYLGGINGFNHFFPSQLPKLSPPMQPVIDSLTILNKYQTTNSDAQTSSFIKTDKIKLSYHQDIFTLSFLSPSLHRAKRLTYEYKMVGLHDGWLVANTNQTTQFTGLSSGDYAFLLRAKDINGNYSPIRRLDIEILATPWLSWWAYTIYTLIFIVLFTLLYYSRHQKYNAQNVLLKEIEQSEQRLQLSLWGSGDEFWDWNIGDKKIVRTNVFLKYPESETHLNETMLQCVHPEDLQNIAAEIDACMNKGKDKFELAYRSKLADGNWLWVLNRGQVIVRDHLTRPTRLAGTIKNIQSQKETEVALRSLNQELEKRVLSRTNELQKSNDELKATFQELELTQNELVDKEQMATLGGLVASITHEINTPIGISVTAASHLQTSVDKFNKLYATGEVSHEDFEEYQIEIADCSKLMLVNLERASKLIQSFKQVSVDQSHEDIREFNLKTYLDEIFLSLNPMLSRTSHQYSYQCEDNIIVKSNPGAFYQIISNLINNSIVHAFPDGRIGNLQLKVITSESGFELLYQDDGCGMSAEIQEKVFSPFFTTKRGKGGSGLGMNIVYNLVNQVLQGEVKVSSTIDEGSLFTITLPKSILVTSD
;
A
#
# COMPACT_ATOMS: atom_id res chain seq x y z
N MET A 1 -47.56 -41.00 10.57
CA MET A 1 -47.53 -39.99 11.66
C MET A 1 -46.14 -39.77 12.24
N ARG A 2 -45.40 -40.81 12.70
CA ARG A 2 -44.01 -40.66 13.19
C ARG A 2 -43.01 -40.09 12.18
N ILE A 3 -43.09 -40.46 10.89
CA ILE A 3 -42.20 -39.93 9.83
C ILE A 3 -42.51 -38.46 9.50
N LEU A 4 -43.79 -38.06 9.56
CA LEU A 4 -44.22 -36.67 9.43
C LEU A 4 -43.79 -35.82 10.64
N LEU A 5 -43.79 -36.41 11.85
CA LEU A 5 -43.28 -35.75 13.05
C LEU A 5 -41.76 -35.54 13.01
N ILE A 6 -41.01 -36.52 12.48
CA ILE A 6 -39.55 -36.44 12.31
C ILE A 6 -39.20 -35.45 11.18
N MET A 7 -39.98 -35.39 10.10
CA MET A 7 -39.82 -34.36 9.06
C MET A 7 -40.20 -32.96 9.56
N SER A 8 -41.20 -32.81 10.43
CA SER A 8 -41.51 -31.50 11.04
C SER A 8 -40.44 -31.03 12.02
N ILE A 9 -39.72 -31.95 12.69
CA ILE A 9 -38.58 -31.61 13.55
C ILE A 9 -37.35 -31.23 12.72
N TRP A 10 -37.18 -31.81 11.51
CA TRP A 10 -36.13 -31.41 10.57
C TRP A 10 -36.45 -30.12 9.78
N LEU A 11 -37.72 -29.72 9.70
CA LEU A 11 -38.17 -28.45 9.12
C LEU A 11 -38.22 -27.29 10.12
N MET A 12 -38.05 -27.56 11.42
CA MET A 12 -37.66 -26.54 12.38
C MET A 12 -36.16 -26.29 12.19
N GLY A 13 -35.81 -25.46 11.21
CA GLY A 13 -34.49 -24.84 11.20
C GLY A 13 -34.27 -24.22 12.57
N PHE A 14 -33.20 -24.63 13.27
CA PHE A 14 -32.80 -23.96 14.49
C PHE A 14 -32.77 -22.46 14.18
N PRO A 15 -33.56 -21.62 14.88
CA PRO A 15 -33.46 -20.18 14.69
C PRO A 15 -31.99 -19.81 14.88
N LEU A 16 -31.46 -18.95 14.00
CA LEU A 16 -30.18 -18.29 14.26
C LEU A 16 -30.35 -17.59 15.62
N LEU A 17 -29.78 -18.19 16.66
CA LEU A 17 -29.75 -17.60 17.98
C LEU A 17 -28.61 -16.58 17.93
N ALA A 18 -28.98 -15.33 17.61
CA ALA A 18 -28.05 -14.21 17.69
C ALA A 18 -27.59 -14.07 19.14
N MET A 19 -26.31 -14.34 19.40
CA MET A 19 -25.70 -14.14 20.70
C MET A 19 -25.62 -12.63 20.95
N GLU A 20 -25.96 -12.20 22.16
CA GLU A 20 -26.15 -10.80 22.51
C GLU A 20 -24.80 -10.06 22.69
N ASN A 21 -24.08 -9.87 21.59
CA ASN A 21 -22.84 -9.10 21.54
C ASN A 21 -23.08 -7.68 21.06
N GLN A 22 -22.34 -6.71 21.61
CA GLN A 22 -22.35 -5.36 21.08
C GLN A 22 -21.48 -5.32 19.80
N PRO A 23 -21.97 -4.72 18.70
CA PRO A 23 -21.17 -4.60 17.50
C PRO A 23 -19.99 -3.66 17.74
N ILE A 24 -18.82 -4.05 17.24
CA ILE A 24 -17.59 -3.24 17.24
C ILE A 24 -17.62 -2.36 16.00
N PHE A 25 -17.41 -1.05 16.18
CA PHE A 25 -17.39 -0.08 15.08
C PHE A 25 -15.98 0.43 14.79
N ASP A 26 -15.58 0.36 13.52
CA ASP A 26 -14.49 1.19 12.99
C ASP A 26 -15.05 2.57 12.62
N ALA A 27 -14.25 3.63 12.74
CA ALA A 27 -14.64 4.97 12.34
C ALA A 27 -13.67 5.62 11.34
N TYR A 28 -14.22 6.35 10.38
CA TYR A 28 -13.52 7.16 9.39
C TYR A 28 -13.96 8.61 9.51
N LYS A 29 -12.99 9.49 9.71
CA LYS A 29 -13.14 10.94 9.83
C LYS A 29 -12.31 11.62 8.74
N ALA A 30 -12.28 12.94 8.77
CA ALA A 30 -11.59 13.76 7.78
C ALA A 30 -10.08 13.49 7.74
N GLU A 31 -9.49 13.13 8.87
CA GLU A 31 -8.07 12.77 8.99
C GLU A 31 -7.73 11.50 8.19
N GLN A 32 -8.71 10.62 7.94
CA GLN A 32 -8.56 9.40 7.13
C GLN A 32 -8.93 9.61 5.65
N GLY A 33 -9.22 10.85 5.21
CA GLY A 33 -9.48 11.19 3.81
C GLY A 33 -10.96 11.44 3.46
N LEU A 34 -11.89 11.33 4.41
CA LEU A 34 -13.27 11.74 4.21
C LEU A 34 -13.34 13.28 4.03
N SER A 35 -14.10 13.80 3.07
CA SER A 35 -14.13 15.25 2.84
C SER A 35 -14.68 16.07 4.03
N MET A 36 -15.56 15.49 4.84
CA MET A 36 -16.11 16.13 6.03
C MET A 36 -16.73 15.14 7.02
N ASN A 37 -16.67 15.44 8.32
CA ASN A 37 -17.20 14.56 9.38
C ASN A 37 -18.74 14.54 9.49
N THR A 38 -19.47 15.40 8.78
CA THR A 38 -20.93 15.33 8.70
C THR A 38 -21.32 14.59 7.43
N VAL A 39 -21.74 13.35 7.60
CA VAL A 39 -22.26 12.51 6.53
C VAL A 39 -23.76 12.73 6.44
N ASN A 40 -24.27 13.08 5.27
CA ASN A 40 -25.70 13.28 5.02
C ASN A 40 -26.37 11.98 4.57
N ASP A 41 -25.74 11.23 3.66
CA ASP A 41 -26.29 9.99 3.13
C ASP A 41 -25.21 9.05 2.59
N ILE A 42 -25.53 7.75 2.49
CA ILE A 42 -24.60 6.70 2.09
C ILE A 42 -25.32 5.67 1.21
N VAL A 43 -24.74 5.33 0.07
CA VAL A 43 -25.21 4.24 -0.81
C VAL A 43 -24.05 3.42 -1.34
N THR A 44 -24.31 2.17 -1.70
CA THR A 44 -23.36 1.31 -2.41
C THR A 44 -23.79 1.17 -3.86
N ASP A 45 -22.81 1.10 -4.76
CA ASP A 45 -23.06 0.80 -6.17
C ASP A 45 -22.94 -0.70 -6.48
N ASP A 46 -23.17 -1.07 -7.73
CA ASP A 46 -23.10 -2.45 -8.20
C ASP A 46 -21.67 -2.94 -8.47
N GLN A 47 -20.67 -2.07 -8.36
CA GLN A 47 -19.25 -2.40 -8.47
C GLN A 47 -18.62 -2.66 -7.10
N GLY A 48 -19.32 -2.35 -6.00
CA GLY A 48 -18.86 -2.55 -4.63
C GLY A 48 -18.21 -1.30 -4.02
N PHE A 49 -18.31 -0.13 -4.65
CA PHE A 49 -17.88 1.12 -4.04
C PHE A 49 -18.95 1.68 -3.09
N LEU A 50 -18.47 2.35 -2.05
CA LEU A 50 -19.30 3.11 -1.13
C LEU A 50 -19.30 4.59 -1.52
N TRP A 51 -20.47 5.17 -1.73
CA TRP A 51 -20.67 6.59 -2.04
C TRP A 51 -21.24 7.31 -0.83
N ILE A 52 -20.62 8.43 -0.48
CA ILE A 52 -20.89 9.15 0.77
C ILE A 52 -21.13 10.63 0.45
N ALA A 53 -22.33 11.11 0.75
CA ALA A 53 -22.70 12.51 0.64
C ALA A 53 -22.31 13.26 1.90
N THR A 54 -21.66 14.41 1.73
CA THR A 54 -21.31 15.32 2.83
C THR A 54 -21.75 16.75 2.50
N GLN A 55 -21.53 17.68 3.44
CA GLN A 55 -21.77 19.10 3.19
C GLN A 55 -20.64 19.79 2.37
N ALA A 56 -19.52 19.10 2.17
CA ALA A 56 -18.35 19.60 1.42
C ALA A 56 -18.28 19.04 -0.01
N GLY A 57 -18.98 17.94 -0.29
CA GLY A 57 -19.09 17.31 -1.60
C GLY A 57 -19.33 15.81 -1.49
N LEU A 58 -19.00 15.09 -2.56
CA LEU A 58 -19.21 13.63 -2.68
C LEU A 58 -17.90 12.90 -2.44
N ASN A 59 -17.96 11.78 -1.71
CA ASN A 59 -16.83 10.86 -1.59
C ASN A 59 -17.20 9.50 -2.18
N ARG A 60 -16.22 8.85 -2.80
CA ARG A 60 -16.26 7.43 -3.17
C ARG A 60 -15.17 6.71 -2.38
N TYR A 61 -15.51 5.60 -1.75
CA TYR A 61 -14.60 4.79 -0.95
C TYR A 61 -14.51 3.37 -1.53
N ASP A 62 -13.29 2.87 -1.69
CA ASP A 62 -12.99 1.57 -2.33
C ASP A 62 -12.64 0.45 -1.33
N GLY A 63 -12.66 0.75 -0.02
CA GLY A 63 -12.19 -0.14 1.05
C GLY A 63 -10.81 0.22 1.61
N LYS A 64 -10.05 1.10 0.94
CA LYS A 64 -8.71 1.55 1.34
C LYS A 64 -8.52 3.07 1.22
N HIS A 65 -9.05 3.71 0.19
CA HIS A 65 -8.86 5.13 -0.12
C HIS A 65 -10.20 5.84 -0.39
N PHE A 66 -10.25 7.12 -0.03
CA PHE A 66 -11.34 8.01 -0.38
C PHE A 66 -10.97 8.84 -1.61
N LYS A 67 -11.85 8.87 -2.62
CA LYS A 67 -11.81 9.80 -3.73
C LYS A 67 -12.86 10.88 -3.50
N PHE A 68 -12.41 12.13 -3.39
CA PHE A 68 -13.27 13.29 -3.18
C PHE A 68 -13.60 13.99 -4.50
N TYR A 69 -14.89 14.22 -4.76
CA TYR A 69 -15.38 15.01 -5.89
C TYR A 69 -15.84 16.38 -5.38
N GLN A 70 -15.03 17.39 -5.66
CA GLN A 70 -15.31 18.78 -5.33
C GLN A 70 -16.28 19.40 -6.36
N THR A 71 -17.04 20.41 -5.93
CA THR A 71 -17.96 21.15 -6.82
C THR A 71 -17.24 21.71 -8.04
N SER A 72 -17.82 21.53 -9.23
CA SER A 72 -17.21 21.95 -10.49
C SER A 72 -18.26 22.48 -11.45
N GLN A 73 -17.86 23.49 -12.25
CA GLN A 73 -18.67 23.98 -13.38
C GLN A 73 -18.40 23.20 -14.68
N ASN A 74 -17.32 22.42 -14.74
CA ASN A 74 -16.90 21.67 -15.92
C ASN A 74 -17.37 20.20 -15.88
N ASN A 75 -18.45 19.90 -15.15
CA ASN A 75 -19.00 18.54 -14.99
C ASN A 75 -18.04 17.50 -14.38
N THR A 76 -16.88 17.89 -13.87
CA THR A 76 -15.93 17.00 -13.16
C THR A 76 -16.30 16.74 -11.70
N GLY A 77 -17.42 17.33 -11.25
CA GLY A 77 -17.92 17.24 -9.89
C GLY A 77 -19.39 17.69 -9.82
N PRO A 78 -20.04 17.51 -8.67
CA PRO A 78 -21.43 17.93 -8.46
C PRO A 78 -21.58 19.45 -8.59
N THR A 79 -22.78 19.92 -8.93
CA THR A 79 -23.06 21.37 -9.08
C THR A 79 -23.23 22.15 -7.77
N ASP A 80 -23.30 21.46 -6.63
CA ASP A 80 -23.37 22.05 -5.28
C ASP A 80 -22.44 21.23 -4.37
N LYS A 81 -21.85 21.88 -3.37
CA LYS A 81 -21.04 21.22 -2.33
C LYS A 81 -21.89 20.46 -1.33
N HIS A 82 -23.12 20.94 -1.09
CA HIS A 82 -23.98 20.35 -0.07
C HIS A 82 -24.90 19.30 -0.69
N ILE A 83 -24.52 18.03 -0.55
CA ILE A 83 -25.26 16.90 -1.12
C ILE A 83 -26.18 16.34 -0.04
N LYS A 84 -27.49 16.39 -0.28
CA LYS A 84 -28.51 15.97 0.69
C LYS A 84 -28.73 14.47 0.71
N LYS A 85 -28.85 13.86 -0.47
CA LYS A 85 -29.26 12.47 -0.62
C LYS A 85 -28.56 11.83 -1.81
N LEU A 86 -28.27 10.54 -1.68
CA LEU A 86 -27.77 9.70 -2.77
C LEU A 86 -28.80 8.64 -3.10
N PHE A 87 -28.91 8.31 -4.38
CA PHE A 87 -29.80 7.24 -4.82
C PHE A 87 -29.14 6.46 -5.95
N PHE A 88 -28.89 5.18 -5.70
CA PHE A 88 -28.40 4.27 -6.71
C PHE A 88 -29.59 3.52 -7.33
N GLY A 89 -29.92 3.85 -8.58
CA GLY A 89 -31.09 3.35 -9.29
C GLY A 89 -30.90 1.98 -9.93
N LYS A 90 -32.01 1.31 -10.26
CA LYS A 90 -32.03 -0.02 -10.92
C LYS A 90 -31.30 -0.03 -12.27
N ALA A 91 -31.21 1.13 -12.95
CA ALA A 91 -30.45 1.28 -14.18
C ALA A 91 -28.93 1.37 -13.96
N LYS A 92 -28.43 1.07 -12.74
CA LYS A 92 -27.01 1.16 -12.34
C LYS A 92 -26.46 2.58 -12.46
N GLN A 93 -27.27 3.55 -12.02
CA GLN A 93 -26.98 4.98 -12.13
C GLN A 93 -27.02 5.59 -10.74
N LEU A 94 -25.99 6.37 -10.41
CA LEU A 94 -25.95 7.15 -9.18
C LEU A 94 -26.52 8.54 -9.42
N TRP A 95 -27.53 8.88 -8.63
CA TRP A 95 -28.19 10.18 -8.60
C TRP A 95 -27.88 10.89 -7.29
N LEU A 96 -27.66 12.19 -7.38
CA LEU A 96 -27.31 13.04 -6.25
C LEU A 96 -28.32 14.18 -6.15
N LEU A 97 -28.94 14.31 -5.00
CA LEU A 97 -29.80 15.44 -4.68
C LEU A 97 -28.98 16.52 -3.97
N THR A 98 -28.93 17.72 -4.55
CA THR A 98 -28.22 18.85 -3.95
C THR A 98 -29.14 19.71 -3.08
N ASN A 99 -28.55 20.60 -2.25
CA ASN A 99 -29.35 21.49 -1.44
C ASN A 99 -30.08 22.57 -2.25
N SER A 100 -29.39 23.14 -3.25
CA SER A 100 -29.83 24.36 -3.94
C SER A 100 -29.82 24.31 -5.46
N ASN A 101 -29.32 23.25 -6.08
CA ASN A 101 -29.05 23.22 -7.52
C ASN A 101 -29.59 21.94 -8.20
N GLY A 102 -30.78 21.51 -7.79
CA GLY A 102 -31.48 20.37 -8.39
C GLY A 102 -30.79 19.02 -8.15
N ILE A 103 -30.80 18.17 -9.18
CA ILE A 103 -30.23 16.81 -9.14
C ILE A 103 -29.04 16.67 -10.09
N ASN A 104 -28.09 15.82 -9.75
CA ASN A 104 -26.98 15.44 -10.62
C ASN A 104 -27.02 13.95 -10.90
N GLN A 105 -26.70 13.56 -12.13
CA GLN A 105 -26.49 12.18 -12.53
C GLN A 105 -24.99 11.92 -12.68
N TYR A 106 -24.44 10.95 -11.98
CA TYR A 106 -23.06 10.52 -12.19
C TYR A 106 -22.99 9.52 -13.35
N LEU A 107 -22.06 9.78 -14.27
CA LEU A 107 -21.72 8.91 -15.39
C LEU A 107 -20.42 8.17 -15.09
N PRO A 108 -20.47 6.87 -14.70
CA PRO A 108 -19.28 6.12 -14.35
C PRO A 108 -18.33 5.93 -15.55
N ASP A 109 -18.89 5.90 -16.75
CA ASP A 109 -18.15 5.68 -17.99
C ASP A 109 -17.38 6.92 -18.43
N SER A 110 -17.57 8.10 -17.87
CA SER A 110 -16.77 9.30 -18.18
C SER A 110 -16.20 9.96 -16.93
N ASP A 111 -16.57 9.47 -15.74
CA ASP A 111 -16.28 10.08 -14.44
C ASP A 111 -16.75 11.55 -14.35
N THR A 112 -17.90 11.85 -14.98
CA THR A 112 -18.50 13.19 -15.03
C THR A 112 -19.92 13.22 -14.48
N PHE A 113 -20.46 14.43 -14.27
CA PHE A 113 -21.78 14.68 -13.72
C PHE A 113 -22.65 15.43 -14.73
N ILE A 114 -23.87 14.98 -14.96
CA ILE A 114 -24.89 15.72 -15.71
C ILE A 114 -25.84 16.39 -14.72
N PRO A 115 -25.90 17.72 -14.66
CA PRO A 115 -26.86 18.41 -13.82
C PRO A 115 -28.22 18.56 -14.48
N PHE A 116 -29.29 18.42 -13.69
CA PHE A 116 -30.66 18.77 -14.04
C PHE A 116 -31.18 19.78 -13.01
N ASN A 117 -31.25 21.04 -13.42
CA ASN A 117 -31.66 22.18 -12.61
C ASN A 117 -32.57 23.12 -13.43
N GLU A 118 -33.10 24.19 -12.82
CA GLU A 118 -34.02 25.13 -13.50
C GLU A 118 -33.40 25.82 -14.72
N SER A 119 -32.06 25.87 -14.82
CA SER A 119 -31.38 26.50 -15.95
C SER A 119 -31.37 25.62 -17.22
N ASN A 120 -31.47 24.30 -17.06
CA ASN A 120 -31.33 23.35 -18.17
C ASN A 120 -32.42 22.26 -18.23
N SER A 121 -33.33 22.23 -17.27
CA SER A 121 -34.40 21.23 -17.14
C SER A 121 -35.67 21.88 -16.55
N PRO A 122 -36.85 21.27 -16.75
CA PRO A 122 -38.10 21.77 -16.17
C PRO A 122 -38.24 21.49 -14.65
N LEU A 123 -37.17 21.07 -13.97
CA LEU A 123 -37.22 20.67 -12.56
C LEU A 123 -36.99 21.86 -11.62
N PRO A 124 -37.69 21.90 -10.46
CA PRO A 124 -37.47 22.93 -9.45
C PRO A 124 -36.17 22.68 -8.65
N ASN A 125 -35.39 23.72 -8.38
CA ASN A 125 -34.05 23.61 -7.77
C ASN A 125 -34.07 23.27 -6.28
N HIS A 126 -34.99 23.86 -5.53
CA HIS A 126 -34.99 23.85 -4.05
C HIS A 126 -36.09 22.99 -3.44
N GLU A 127 -37.00 22.44 -4.26
CA GLU A 127 -38.19 21.77 -3.75
C GLU A 127 -38.06 20.25 -3.64
N ILE A 128 -37.09 19.64 -4.33
CA ILE A 128 -36.92 18.19 -4.38
C ILE A 128 -36.33 17.70 -3.06
N ILE A 129 -37.02 16.74 -2.44
CA ILE A 129 -36.65 16.17 -1.13
C ILE A 129 -36.20 14.71 -1.22
N ASP A 130 -36.71 13.97 -2.20
CA ASP A 130 -36.46 12.55 -2.36
C ASP A 130 -36.66 12.13 -3.82
N LEU A 131 -36.04 11.03 -4.24
CA LEU A 131 -36.12 10.53 -5.61
C LEU A 131 -36.12 9.00 -5.67
N TYR A 132 -36.81 8.45 -6.67
CA TYR A 132 -36.85 7.01 -6.97
C TYR A 132 -36.85 6.79 -8.48
N GLN A 133 -36.12 5.78 -8.98
CA GLN A 133 -36.09 5.42 -10.39
C GLN A 133 -37.00 4.23 -10.70
N ASP A 134 -37.92 4.41 -11.64
CA ASP A 134 -38.79 3.34 -12.14
C ASP A 134 -38.04 2.34 -13.05
N ALA A 135 -38.66 1.20 -13.36
CA ALA A 135 -38.06 0.17 -14.22
C ALA A 135 -37.74 0.65 -15.66
N LYS A 136 -38.32 1.78 -16.11
CA LYS A 136 -38.07 2.38 -17.42
C LYS A 136 -36.94 3.41 -17.39
N GLY A 137 -36.36 3.68 -16.22
CA GLY A 137 -35.28 4.64 -16.02
C GLY A 137 -35.76 6.08 -15.79
N ASN A 138 -37.06 6.34 -15.67
CA ASN A 138 -37.58 7.66 -15.32
C ASN A 138 -37.57 7.86 -13.80
N LEU A 139 -37.57 9.12 -13.37
CA LEU A 139 -37.47 9.50 -11.97
C LEU A 139 -38.82 9.98 -11.43
N TRP A 140 -39.22 9.41 -10.31
CA TRP A 140 -40.22 9.99 -9.43
C TRP A 140 -39.51 10.89 -8.43
N LEU A 141 -39.89 12.16 -8.39
CA LEU A 141 -39.32 13.19 -7.54
C LEU A 141 -40.39 13.65 -6.56
N ALA A 142 -40.10 13.53 -5.27
CA ALA A 142 -40.93 14.10 -4.22
C ALA A 142 -40.56 15.56 -4.00
N THR A 143 -41.56 16.43 -3.94
CA THR A 143 -41.35 17.87 -3.72
C THR A 143 -42.04 18.34 -2.44
N HIS A 144 -41.51 19.43 -1.86
CA HIS A 144 -42.03 19.96 -0.60
C HIS A 144 -43.45 20.53 -0.72
N ASN A 145 -43.77 21.24 -1.82
CA ASN A 145 -45.06 21.94 -2.00
C ASN A 145 -45.80 21.53 -3.27
N ASN A 146 -45.15 20.84 -4.20
CA ASN A 146 -45.66 20.58 -5.55
C ASN A 146 -45.94 19.09 -5.78
N GLY A 147 -46.26 18.30 -4.75
CA GLY A 147 -46.58 16.87 -4.92
C GLY A 147 -45.46 16.04 -5.56
N LEU A 148 -45.83 15.07 -6.41
CA LEU A 148 -44.89 14.18 -7.11
C LEU A 148 -44.70 14.61 -8.56
N ILE A 149 -43.44 14.71 -8.99
CA ILE A 149 -43.07 14.94 -10.39
C ILE A 149 -42.53 13.63 -10.96
N HIS A 150 -43.07 13.18 -12.10
CA HIS A 150 -42.51 12.08 -12.89
C HIS A 150 -41.72 12.67 -14.06
N PHE A 151 -40.41 12.49 -14.04
CA PHE A 151 -39.47 13.13 -14.96
C PHE A 151 -38.68 12.10 -15.77
N SER A 152 -38.55 12.32 -17.08
CA SER A 152 -37.71 11.51 -17.95
C SER A 152 -36.37 12.21 -18.19
N PRO A 153 -35.23 11.69 -17.66
CA PRO A 153 -33.93 12.30 -17.89
C PRO A 153 -33.47 12.26 -19.35
N THR A 154 -33.83 11.20 -20.08
CA THR A 154 -33.43 11.03 -21.49
C THR A 154 -34.14 12.00 -22.42
N GLN A 155 -35.41 12.31 -22.14
CA GLN A 155 -36.20 13.28 -22.89
C GLN A 155 -36.10 14.70 -22.32
N ASN A 156 -35.50 14.85 -21.14
CA ASN A 156 -35.48 16.07 -20.34
C ASN A 156 -36.88 16.72 -20.21
N LYS A 157 -37.89 15.91 -19.89
CA LYS A 157 -39.30 16.33 -19.86
C LYS A 157 -40.04 15.76 -18.66
N ILE A 158 -40.92 16.56 -18.06
CA ILE A 158 -41.90 16.09 -17.09
C ILE A 158 -42.96 15.27 -17.84
N LEU A 159 -43.04 13.98 -17.51
CA LEU A 159 -44.01 13.04 -18.03
C LEU A 159 -45.37 13.22 -17.37
N ASN A 160 -45.37 13.43 -16.05
CA ASN A 160 -46.59 13.64 -15.29
C ASN A 160 -46.36 14.41 -13.98
N HIS A 161 -47.42 15.03 -13.47
CA HIS A 161 -47.44 15.75 -12.20
C HIS A 161 -48.65 15.28 -11.38
N LEU A 162 -48.41 14.70 -10.20
CA LEU A 162 -49.45 14.09 -9.37
C LEU A 162 -49.59 14.80 -8.03
N PHE A 163 -50.84 15.11 -7.68
CA PHE A 163 -51.22 15.63 -6.37
C PHE A 163 -52.00 14.56 -5.59
N LEU A 164 -51.61 14.33 -4.34
CA LEU A 164 -52.27 13.41 -3.42
C LEU A 164 -53.49 14.09 -2.77
N SER A 165 -54.53 14.41 -3.55
CA SER A 165 -55.80 14.93 -3.03
C SER A 165 -56.87 13.84 -2.99
N SER A 166 -57.63 13.75 -1.90
CA SER A 166 -58.86 12.93 -1.84
C SER A 166 -59.98 13.60 -2.65
N GLU A 167 -60.77 12.80 -3.38
CA GLU A 167 -61.88 13.25 -4.27
C GLU A 167 -63.02 14.05 -3.58
N ASN A 168 -62.96 14.31 -2.27
CA ASN A 168 -64.06 14.91 -1.50
C ASN A 168 -63.94 16.41 -1.17
N GLU A 169 -62.94 17.13 -1.68
CA GLU A 169 -62.85 18.59 -1.46
C GLU A 169 -63.11 19.36 -2.76
N GLN A 170 -64.39 19.51 -3.11
CA GLN A 170 -64.81 20.53 -4.06
C GLN A 170 -64.60 21.92 -3.44
N GLY A 171 -63.61 22.66 -3.94
CA GLY A 171 -63.66 24.13 -3.93
C GLY A 171 -62.80 24.89 -2.93
N GLN A 172 -61.86 24.26 -2.21
CA GLN A 172 -60.78 25.00 -1.53
C GLN A 172 -59.43 24.58 -2.09
N ASN A 173 -58.60 25.57 -2.43
CA ASN A 173 -57.24 25.40 -2.93
C ASN A 173 -56.47 24.38 -2.08
N ALA A 174 -56.33 23.16 -2.58
CA ALA A 174 -55.54 22.09 -1.98
C ALA A 174 -54.03 22.39 -2.19
N THR A 175 -53.52 23.39 -1.49
CA THR A 175 -52.15 23.92 -1.68
C THR A 175 -51.11 23.35 -0.72
N ASN A 176 -51.46 22.41 0.16
CA ASN A 176 -50.49 21.71 1.01
C ASN A 176 -50.65 20.19 0.83
N ASN A 177 -49.86 19.63 -0.09
CA ASN A 177 -49.60 18.19 -0.18
C ASN A 177 -48.09 18.00 0.00
N ARG A 178 -47.63 18.18 1.24
CA ARG A 178 -46.21 18.02 1.55
C ARG A 178 -45.86 16.55 1.59
N ILE A 179 -45.03 16.12 0.64
CA ILE A 179 -44.47 14.78 0.61
C ILE A 179 -43.22 14.79 1.49
N SER A 180 -42.99 13.71 2.24
CA SER A 180 -41.82 13.56 3.10
C SER A 180 -40.86 12.46 2.63
N MET A 181 -41.36 11.42 1.97
CA MET A 181 -40.55 10.28 1.55
C MET A 181 -41.22 9.49 0.43
N ILE A 182 -40.41 8.86 -0.41
CA ILE A 182 -40.85 7.84 -1.37
C ILE A 182 -40.04 6.56 -1.25
N LEU A 183 -40.69 5.42 -1.46
CA LEU A 183 -40.09 4.10 -1.42
C LEU A 183 -40.68 3.23 -2.52
N GLY A 184 -39.87 2.74 -3.45
CA GLY A 184 -40.33 1.73 -4.41
C GLY A 184 -40.17 0.32 -3.85
N ASP A 185 -41.13 -0.56 -4.13
CA ASP A 185 -41.00 -1.98 -3.80
C ASP A 185 -40.58 -2.85 -4.99
N LYS A 186 -40.43 -4.17 -4.72
CA LYS A 186 -39.97 -5.15 -5.70
C LYS A 186 -40.91 -5.31 -6.91
N PHE A 187 -42.17 -4.89 -6.79
CA PHE A 187 -43.16 -4.94 -7.87
C PHE A 187 -43.31 -3.59 -8.59
N ASP A 188 -42.38 -2.66 -8.34
CA ASP A 188 -42.41 -1.29 -8.87
C ASP A 188 -43.64 -0.49 -8.42
N GLN A 189 -44.25 -0.88 -7.29
CA GLN A 189 -45.25 -0.07 -6.61
C GLN A 189 -44.52 1.02 -5.80
N LEU A 190 -44.91 2.28 -6.02
CA LEU A 190 -44.33 3.42 -5.35
C LEU A 190 -45.13 3.75 -4.09
N TRP A 191 -44.50 3.67 -2.93
CA TRP A 191 -45.05 4.08 -1.65
C TRP A 191 -44.66 5.53 -1.38
N VAL A 192 -45.63 6.31 -0.93
CA VAL A 192 -45.49 7.76 -0.77
C VAL A 192 -46.03 8.14 0.59
N VAL A 193 -45.21 8.85 1.35
CA VAL A 193 -45.60 9.41 2.65
C VAL A 193 -45.83 10.90 2.47
N SER A 194 -47.02 11.36 2.87
CA SER A 194 -47.33 12.78 2.98
C SER A 194 -47.77 13.13 4.40
N ASP A 195 -47.97 14.43 4.64
CA ASP A 195 -48.68 14.95 5.82
C ASP A 195 -50.03 14.25 6.07
N LYS A 196 -50.73 13.81 5.02
CA LYS A 196 -51.99 13.06 5.07
C LYS A 196 -51.83 11.55 5.34
N GLY A 197 -50.60 11.03 5.39
CA GLY A 197 -50.29 9.63 5.71
C GLY A 197 -49.68 8.84 4.55
N LEU A 198 -49.88 7.53 4.55
CA LEU A 198 -49.34 6.57 3.59
C LEU A 198 -50.27 6.38 2.40
N SER A 199 -49.70 6.46 1.20
CA SER A 199 -50.37 6.15 -0.07
C SER A 199 -49.46 5.27 -0.92
N SER A 200 -50.03 4.50 -1.84
CA SER A 200 -49.27 3.76 -2.85
C SER A 200 -49.76 4.09 -4.25
N ILE A 201 -48.85 4.05 -5.22
CA ILE A 201 -49.11 4.34 -6.62
C ILE A 201 -48.74 3.10 -7.43
N SER A 202 -49.71 2.60 -8.20
CA SER A 202 -49.55 1.45 -9.09
C SER A 202 -49.96 1.82 -10.52
N ASN A 203 -49.39 1.13 -11.51
CA ASN A 203 -49.74 1.27 -12.93
C ASN A 203 -49.76 2.72 -13.46
N GLY A 204 -48.80 3.54 -13.01
CA GLY A 204 -48.52 4.84 -13.61
C GLY A 204 -49.64 5.86 -13.53
N ASN A 205 -50.51 5.80 -12.49
CA ASN A 205 -51.24 6.93 -11.87
C ASN A 205 -52.31 6.53 -10.84
N ASN A 206 -52.59 5.24 -10.61
CA ASN A 206 -53.62 4.85 -9.64
C ASN A 206 -53.10 4.98 -8.21
N ILE A 207 -53.61 5.97 -7.49
CA ILE A 207 -53.30 6.25 -6.08
C ILE A 207 -54.25 5.45 -5.19
N THR A 208 -53.70 4.65 -4.29
CA THR A 208 -54.44 3.95 -3.22
C THR A 208 -54.03 4.52 -1.87
N HIS A 209 -55.00 5.01 -1.11
CA HIS A 209 -54.79 5.48 0.26
C HIS A 209 -55.03 4.36 1.28
N TYR A 210 -54.38 4.42 2.44
CA TYR A 210 -54.51 3.43 3.52
C TYR A 210 -55.11 4.10 4.78
N PRO A 211 -56.45 4.18 4.89
CA PRO A 211 -57.11 4.95 5.96
C PRO A 211 -56.75 4.51 7.37
N GLU A 212 -56.55 3.20 7.61
CA GLU A 212 -56.16 2.69 8.94
C GLU A 212 -54.79 3.23 9.38
N VAL A 213 -53.83 3.25 8.45
CA VAL A 213 -52.50 3.83 8.68
C VAL A 213 -52.59 5.34 8.82
N ASN A 214 -53.39 6.00 7.98
CA ASN A 214 -53.51 7.45 7.96
C ASN A 214 -54.18 7.99 9.23
N HIS A 215 -55.25 7.35 9.69
CA HIS A 215 -55.94 7.76 10.91
C HIS A 215 -55.02 7.69 12.14
N LEU A 216 -54.17 6.67 12.22
CA LEU A 216 -53.29 6.48 13.37
C LEU A 216 -51.95 7.24 13.24
N LEU A 217 -51.35 7.28 12.05
CA LEU A 217 -49.95 7.69 11.85
C LEU A 217 -49.77 8.91 10.92
N ALA A 218 -50.83 9.56 10.44
CA ALA A 218 -50.70 10.78 9.63
C ALA A 218 -49.82 11.84 10.31
N GLY A 219 -48.97 12.49 9.52
CA GLY A 219 -47.97 13.47 9.98
C GLY A 219 -46.89 12.93 10.91
N SER A 220 -46.91 11.63 11.26
CA SER A 220 -45.98 11.03 12.24
C SER A 220 -44.96 10.08 11.61
N ILE A 221 -45.17 9.65 10.37
CA ILE A 221 -44.28 8.70 9.66
C ILE A 221 -42.99 9.42 9.25
N THR A 222 -41.85 8.88 9.69
CA THR A 222 -40.52 9.45 9.45
C THR A 222 -39.64 8.56 8.57
N SER A 223 -39.89 7.25 8.57
CA SER A 223 -39.13 6.29 7.76
C SER A 223 -39.98 5.09 7.36
N LEU A 224 -39.67 4.53 6.19
CA LEU A 224 -40.25 3.30 5.68
C LEU A 224 -39.14 2.36 5.23
N GLU A 225 -39.28 1.07 5.53
CA GLU A 225 -38.39 0.02 5.04
C GLU A 225 -39.20 -1.20 4.64
N ALA A 226 -38.87 -1.80 3.50
CA ALA A 226 -39.57 -2.99 3.01
C ALA A 226 -39.09 -4.25 3.73
N ASP A 227 -40.04 -5.06 4.22
CA ASP A 227 -39.72 -6.36 4.82
C ASP A 227 -39.64 -7.49 3.78
N LYS A 228 -39.02 -8.62 4.15
CA LYS A 228 -38.94 -9.83 3.31
C LYS A 228 -40.30 -10.48 3.06
N ASN A 229 -41.28 -10.31 3.97
CA ASN A 229 -42.57 -11.02 3.96
C ASN A 229 -43.75 -10.19 3.41
N HIS A 230 -43.51 -9.33 2.41
CA HIS A 230 -44.55 -8.44 1.86
C HIS A 230 -45.17 -7.47 2.88
N ALA A 231 -44.45 -7.14 3.97
CA ALA A 231 -44.84 -6.12 4.93
C ALA A 231 -43.98 -4.85 4.78
N LEU A 232 -44.38 -3.77 5.45
CA LEU A 232 -43.62 -2.52 5.57
C LEU A 232 -43.36 -2.22 7.03
N TRP A 233 -42.09 -2.00 7.36
CA TRP A 233 -41.70 -1.40 8.62
C TRP A 233 -41.94 0.12 8.55
N ILE A 234 -42.64 0.65 9.53
CA ILE A 234 -43.00 2.07 9.61
C ILE A 234 -42.42 2.65 10.90
N GLY A 235 -41.41 3.51 10.74
CA GLY A 235 -40.85 4.29 11.83
C GLY A 235 -41.62 5.59 12.01
N THR A 236 -41.80 6.01 13.25
CA THR A 236 -42.55 7.22 13.57
C THR A 236 -41.77 8.18 14.45
N LYS A 237 -42.22 9.44 14.51
CA LYS A 237 -41.60 10.50 15.30
C LYS A 237 -41.77 10.32 16.81
N GLU A 238 -42.93 9.82 17.26
CA GLU A 238 -43.27 9.76 18.70
C GLU A 238 -44.10 8.52 19.08
N LYS A 239 -44.55 7.72 18.11
CA LYS A 239 -45.49 6.60 18.31
C LYS A 239 -44.81 5.22 18.22
N GLY A 240 -43.47 5.17 18.24
CA GLY A 240 -42.72 3.93 18.15
C GLY A 240 -42.70 3.32 16.74
N LEU A 241 -42.59 1.98 16.68
CA LEU A 241 -42.43 1.20 15.46
C LEU A 241 -43.69 0.38 15.14
N TYR A 242 -44.09 0.38 13.87
CA TYR A 242 -45.23 -0.40 13.38
C TYR A 242 -44.82 -1.33 12.23
N LEU A 243 -45.53 -2.45 12.13
CA LEU A 243 -45.48 -3.35 10.99
C LEU A 243 -46.81 -3.30 10.24
N PHE A 244 -46.77 -2.97 8.96
CA PHE A 244 -47.94 -2.92 8.10
C PHE A 244 -47.92 -4.11 7.12
N ASP A 245 -48.88 -5.01 7.26
CA ASP A 245 -49.06 -6.13 6.34
C ASP A 245 -49.78 -5.63 5.07
N LYS A 246 -49.12 -5.72 3.90
CA LYS A 246 -49.69 -5.22 2.65
C LYS A 246 -50.90 -6.02 2.17
N GLN A 247 -50.97 -7.32 2.48
CA GLN A 247 -52.04 -8.22 2.03
C GLN A 247 -53.26 -8.12 2.93
N ALA A 248 -53.04 -8.26 4.24
CA ALA A 248 -54.10 -8.15 5.24
C ALA A 248 -54.57 -6.68 5.40
N LYS A 249 -53.75 -5.72 4.97
CA LYS A 249 -53.94 -4.27 5.16
C LYS A 249 -54.07 -3.88 6.64
N THR A 250 -53.55 -4.70 7.53
CA THR A 250 -53.59 -4.49 8.97
C THR A 250 -52.31 -3.84 9.46
N LEU A 251 -52.46 -2.92 10.42
CA LEU A 251 -51.35 -2.26 11.10
C LEU A 251 -51.16 -2.85 12.50
N GLN A 252 -49.95 -3.33 12.79
CA GLN A 252 -49.59 -3.88 14.10
C GLN A 252 -48.58 -2.97 14.80
N HIS A 253 -48.87 -2.58 16.03
CA HIS A 253 -47.90 -1.93 16.93
C HIS A 253 -46.99 -3.00 17.56
N LEU A 254 -45.68 -2.71 17.65
CA LEU A 254 -44.74 -3.63 18.30
C LEU A 254 -44.49 -3.26 19.75
N ASP A 255 -45.13 -3.96 20.68
CA ASP A 255 -45.04 -3.70 22.12
C ASP A 255 -43.62 -3.85 22.68
N ALA A 256 -42.79 -4.71 22.08
CA ALA A 256 -41.38 -4.87 22.44
C ALA A 256 -40.52 -3.62 22.14
N THR A 257 -41.06 -2.69 21.34
CA THR A 257 -40.44 -1.39 21.07
C THR A 257 -41.01 -0.27 21.93
N SER A 258 -41.74 -0.61 22.99
CA SER A 258 -42.27 0.39 23.94
C SER A 258 -41.20 1.30 24.55
N ALA A 259 -39.95 0.82 24.65
CA ALA A 259 -38.79 1.63 25.04
C ALA A 259 -38.42 2.76 24.05
N LEU A 260 -38.92 2.68 22.80
CA LEU A 260 -38.79 3.70 21.74
C LEU A 260 -40.01 4.62 21.66
N ASN A 261 -41.04 4.39 22.48
CA ASN A 261 -42.19 5.28 22.52
C ASN A 261 -41.71 6.65 23.00
N SER A 262 -42.17 7.74 22.36
CA SER A 262 -41.68 9.12 22.51
C SER A 262 -40.31 9.45 21.88
N ASP A 263 -39.60 8.49 21.28
CA ASP A 263 -38.38 8.75 20.53
C ASP A 263 -38.63 8.82 19.02
N SER A 264 -37.94 9.75 18.34
CA SER A 264 -38.04 9.89 16.89
C SER A 264 -37.14 8.91 16.16
N ILE A 265 -37.75 8.02 15.38
CA ILE A 265 -37.03 7.09 14.51
C ILE A 265 -36.65 7.83 13.23
N ASN A 266 -35.35 7.98 12.96
CA ASN A 266 -34.86 8.69 11.78
C ASN A 266 -34.81 7.79 10.55
N GLN A 267 -34.36 6.55 10.71
CA GLN A 267 -34.20 5.61 9.60
C GLN A 267 -34.27 4.17 10.08
N LEU A 268 -34.70 3.30 9.17
CA LEU A 268 -34.83 1.86 9.34
C LEU A 268 -34.03 1.15 8.25
N LYS A 269 -33.38 0.04 8.60
CA LYS A 269 -32.68 -0.82 7.63
C LYS A 269 -32.77 -2.28 8.02
N THR A 270 -33.20 -3.13 7.10
CA THR A 270 -33.27 -4.59 7.34
C THR A 270 -31.96 -5.29 6.94
N ASP A 271 -31.48 -6.21 7.77
CA ASP A 271 -30.29 -7.01 7.48
C ASP A 271 -30.58 -8.34 6.78
N MET A 272 -29.52 -9.07 6.42
CA MET A 272 -29.60 -10.37 5.74
C MET A 272 -30.25 -11.48 6.60
N TYR A 273 -30.32 -11.31 7.91
CA TYR A 273 -30.95 -12.23 8.86
C TYR A 273 -32.40 -11.86 9.18
N GLY A 274 -32.87 -10.70 8.72
CA GLY A 274 -34.20 -10.16 8.98
C GLY A 274 -34.31 -9.37 10.28
N ASN A 275 -33.19 -9.00 10.91
CA ASN A 275 -33.20 -8.02 11.99
C ASN A 275 -33.35 -6.61 11.42
N LEU A 276 -33.91 -5.73 12.24
CA LEU A 276 -34.16 -4.34 11.89
C LEU A 276 -33.20 -3.44 12.67
N TRP A 277 -32.37 -2.69 11.95
CA TRP A 277 -31.51 -1.65 12.48
C TRP A 277 -32.26 -0.32 12.46
N ILE A 278 -32.25 0.37 13.60
CA ILE A 278 -33.09 1.53 13.88
C ILE A 278 -32.17 2.69 14.32
N ALA A 279 -32.15 3.76 13.54
CA ALA A 279 -31.54 5.02 13.95
C ALA A 279 -32.53 5.84 14.78
N ILE A 280 -32.18 6.14 16.02
CA ILE A 280 -33.04 6.85 16.98
C ILE A 280 -32.42 8.23 17.25
N HIS A 281 -33.20 9.28 17.02
CA HIS A 281 -32.76 10.65 17.22
C HIS A 281 -32.30 10.88 18.68
N GLY A 282 -31.03 11.23 18.86
CA GLY A 282 -30.44 11.54 20.17
C GLY A 282 -30.07 10.33 21.03
N LYS A 283 -30.51 9.12 20.68
CA LYS A 283 -30.20 7.86 21.40
C LYS A 283 -29.26 6.92 20.64
N GLY A 284 -28.94 7.21 19.38
CA GLY A 284 -27.99 6.42 18.59
C GLY A 284 -28.67 5.28 17.84
N LEU A 285 -28.09 4.08 17.92
CA LEU A 285 -28.48 2.93 17.11
C LEU A 285 -29.17 1.88 17.97
N ALA A 286 -30.18 1.20 17.43
CA ALA A 286 -30.75 0.01 18.04
C ALA A 286 -30.92 -1.11 17.01
N LYS A 287 -30.90 -2.36 17.50
CA LYS A 287 -31.17 -3.57 16.74
C LYS A 287 -32.41 -4.25 17.31
N TYR A 288 -33.44 -4.39 16.50
CA TYR A 288 -34.64 -5.15 16.82
C TYR A 288 -34.59 -6.50 16.12
N SER A 289 -34.71 -7.58 16.88
CA SER A 289 -34.73 -8.96 16.36
C SER A 289 -36.16 -9.49 16.40
N PRO A 290 -36.87 -9.58 15.24
CA PRO A 290 -38.27 -10.01 15.22
C PRO A 290 -38.50 -11.41 15.78
N GLN A 291 -37.55 -12.32 15.59
CA GLN A 291 -37.64 -13.71 16.05
C GLN A 291 -37.63 -13.83 17.58
N LEU A 292 -36.85 -12.97 18.23
CA LEU A 292 -36.76 -12.90 19.70
C LEU A 292 -37.75 -11.90 20.31
N ASN A 293 -38.41 -11.10 19.47
CA ASN A 293 -39.20 -9.94 19.86
C ASN A 293 -38.48 -9.07 20.91
N LYS A 294 -37.18 -8.81 20.66
CA LYS A 294 -36.29 -8.12 21.61
C LYS A 294 -35.60 -6.95 20.91
N LEU A 295 -35.52 -5.82 21.62
CA LEU A 295 -34.83 -4.61 21.18
C LEU A 295 -33.55 -4.43 21.99
N ASN A 296 -32.41 -4.29 21.32
CA ASN A 296 -31.13 -3.99 21.92
C ASN A 296 -30.67 -2.58 21.50
N ILE A 297 -30.51 -1.66 22.45
CA ILE A 297 -30.04 -0.30 22.20
C ILE A 297 -28.51 -0.29 22.34
N ILE A 298 -27.84 0.18 21.28
CA ILE A 298 -26.39 0.28 21.20
C ILE A 298 -26.01 1.67 21.68
N SER A 299 -25.46 1.72 22.90
CA SER A 299 -25.07 2.94 23.59
C SER A 299 -23.71 3.46 23.13
N HIS A 300 -23.59 4.75 22.84
CA HIS A 300 -22.30 5.45 22.72
C HIS A 300 -21.56 5.42 24.07
N SER A 301 -20.25 5.13 24.04
CA SER A 301 -19.35 5.30 25.18
C SER A 301 -18.11 6.09 24.75
N ALA A 302 -17.89 7.27 25.35
CA ALA A 302 -16.73 8.11 25.03
C ALA A 302 -15.38 7.47 25.43
N GLU A 303 -15.40 6.52 26.37
CA GLU A 303 -14.20 5.80 26.83
C GLU A 303 -13.86 4.59 25.94
N ASP A 304 -14.77 4.16 25.08
CA ASP A 304 -14.60 2.99 24.22
C ASP A 304 -14.43 3.41 22.76
N SER A 305 -13.21 3.28 22.26
CA SER A 305 -12.86 3.61 20.87
C SER A 305 -13.57 2.75 19.83
N ASN A 306 -14.15 1.63 20.24
CA ASN A 306 -14.87 0.68 19.37
C ASN A 306 -16.40 0.84 19.45
N SER A 307 -16.88 1.80 20.23
CA SER A 307 -18.29 2.17 20.27
C SER A 307 -18.63 3.20 19.19
N LEU A 308 -19.91 3.34 18.87
CA LEU A 308 -20.38 4.38 17.97
C LEU A 308 -20.09 5.76 18.57
N TYR A 309 -19.27 6.62 17.96
CA TYR A 309 -18.82 7.90 18.55
C TYR A 309 -19.92 8.98 18.69
N SER A 310 -21.09 8.80 18.08
CA SER A 310 -22.17 9.78 18.11
C SER A 310 -23.53 9.12 18.19
N THR A 311 -24.44 9.74 18.95
CA THR A 311 -25.85 9.36 19.01
C THR A 311 -26.70 10.01 17.91
N HIS A 312 -26.13 10.90 17.10
CA HIS A 312 -26.81 11.60 16.01
C HIS A 312 -26.52 10.91 14.68
N ILE A 313 -27.32 9.89 14.37
CA ILE A 313 -27.21 9.11 13.14
C ILE A 313 -28.06 9.77 12.05
N THR A 314 -27.44 9.95 10.88
CA THR A 314 -28.05 10.58 9.70
C THR A 314 -28.40 9.58 8.61
N SER A 315 -27.58 8.54 8.43
CA SER A 315 -27.80 7.53 7.38
C SER A 315 -27.37 6.12 7.84
N LEU A 316 -28.11 5.11 7.40
CA LEU A 316 -27.83 3.68 7.58
C LEU A 316 -27.89 2.96 6.23
N THR A 317 -26.83 2.20 5.92
CA THR A 317 -26.85 1.29 4.76
C THR A 317 -26.12 -0.01 5.06
N ILE A 318 -26.50 -1.08 4.37
CA ILE A 318 -25.83 -2.38 4.46
C ILE A 318 -25.31 -2.72 3.07
N ASP A 319 -24.02 -3.04 2.99
CA ASP A 319 -23.37 -3.39 1.73
C ASP A 319 -23.53 -4.87 1.35
N SER A 320 -23.04 -5.24 0.16
CA SER A 320 -23.06 -6.61 -0.34
C SER A 320 -22.12 -7.56 0.40
N GLU A 321 -21.16 -7.04 1.17
CA GLU A 321 -20.24 -7.81 2.02
C GLU A 321 -20.74 -7.88 3.47
N HIS A 322 -22.01 -7.52 3.71
CA HIS A 322 -22.69 -7.62 4.99
C HIS A 322 -22.11 -6.69 6.08
N GLN A 323 -21.51 -5.55 5.68
CA GLN A 323 -21.18 -4.49 6.62
C GLN A 323 -22.33 -3.49 6.75
N LEU A 324 -22.63 -3.12 7.99
CA LEU A 324 -23.48 -1.99 8.31
C LEU A 324 -22.63 -0.72 8.38
N TRP A 325 -23.00 0.26 7.57
CA TRP A 325 -22.40 1.58 7.51
C TRP A 325 -23.33 2.60 8.16
N VAL A 326 -22.78 3.43 9.04
CA VAL A 326 -23.51 4.41 9.84
C VAL A 326 -22.92 5.80 9.62
N GLY A 327 -23.68 6.66 8.96
CA GLY A 327 -23.38 8.07 8.80
C GLY A 327 -23.77 8.83 10.06
N THR A 328 -22.90 9.75 10.50
CA THR A 328 -23.17 10.55 11.69
C THR A 328 -23.07 12.04 11.40
N GLN A 329 -23.73 12.83 12.24
CA GLN A 329 -23.55 14.26 12.29
C GLN A 329 -22.31 14.60 13.13
N GLY A 330 -21.20 14.93 12.46
CA GLY A 330 -19.98 15.49 13.08
C GLY A 330 -18.95 14.47 13.57
N SER A 331 -19.25 13.17 13.58
CA SER A 331 -18.31 12.11 14.01
C SER A 331 -17.84 11.20 12.86
N GLY A 332 -18.13 11.57 11.62
CA GLY A 332 -17.72 10.85 10.43
C GLY A 332 -18.60 9.64 10.12
N LEU A 333 -17.98 8.63 9.53
CA LEU A 333 -18.58 7.41 9.04
C LEU A 333 -18.14 6.24 9.92
N HIS A 334 -19.07 5.42 10.39
CA HIS A 334 -18.75 4.20 11.14
C HIS A 334 -19.13 2.97 10.33
N LYS A 335 -18.46 1.85 10.59
CA LYS A 335 -18.81 0.55 10.01
C LYS A 335 -18.67 -0.59 11.00
N THR A 336 -19.47 -1.63 10.82
CA THR A 336 -19.35 -2.90 11.55
C THR A 336 -19.70 -4.07 10.64
N TYR A 337 -19.03 -5.21 10.81
CA TYR A 337 -19.30 -6.43 10.03
C TYR A 337 -20.35 -7.28 10.76
N LEU A 338 -21.51 -7.48 10.14
CA LEU A 338 -22.67 -8.07 10.82
C LEU A 338 -22.49 -9.56 11.14
N GLU A 339 -21.70 -10.28 10.36
CA GLU A 339 -21.46 -11.72 10.60
C GLU A 339 -20.35 -11.96 11.64
N ALA A 340 -19.68 -10.91 12.12
CA ALA A 340 -18.71 -11.02 13.22
C ALA A 340 -19.34 -11.57 14.51
N GLU A 341 -20.65 -11.34 14.70
CA GLU A 341 -21.42 -11.88 15.82
C GLU A 341 -21.39 -13.42 15.85
N SER A 342 -21.24 -14.09 14.70
CA SER A 342 -21.19 -15.56 14.61
C SER A 342 -19.99 -16.18 15.32
N PHE A 343 -18.96 -15.39 15.65
CA PHE A 343 -17.78 -15.84 16.41
C PHE A 343 -17.91 -15.70 17.93
N GLY A 344 -19.01 -15.11 18.43
CA GLY A 344 -19.28 -14.98 19.86
C GLY A 344 -18.11 -14.45 20.67
N SER A 345 -17.50 -13.34 20.23
CA SER A 345 -16.36 -12.74 20.91
C SER A 345 -16.74 -12.18 22.28
N ASN A 346 -16.01 -12.56 23.32
CA ASN A 346 -16.14 -12.04 24.67
C ASN A 346 -14.85 -11.34 25.05
N ASN A 347 -14.73 -10.06 24.70
CA ASN A 347 -13.60 -9.20 24.99
C ASN A 347 -14.00 -8.09 26.01
N MET A 348 -13.06 -7.22 26.38
CA MET A 348 -13.33 -6.12 27.33
C MET A 348 -14.54 -5.27 26.93
N VAL A 349 -14.72 -5.03 25.64
CA VAL A 349 -15.79 -4.19 25.07
C VAL A 349 -17.16 -4.83 25.30
N ASN A 350 -17.29 -6.12 24.97
CA ASN A 350 -18.57 -6.85 25.10
C ASN A 350 -18.94 -7.13 26.56
N LEU A 351 -17.96 -7.21 27.47
CA LEU A 351 -18.19 -7.56 28.86
C LEU A 351 -18.56 -6.38 29.77
N LYS A 352 -18.45 -5.11 29.34
CA LYS A 352 -18.89 -3.88 30.07
C LYS A 352 -18.66 -3.90 31.61
N GLY A 353 -17.50 -4.38 32.07
CA GLY A 353 -17.16 -4.45 33.50
C GLY A 353 -17.78 -5.62 34.28
N LYS A 354 -18.36 -6.62 33.60
CA LYS A 354 -18.83 -7.88 34.21
C LYS A 354 -17.65 -8.85 34.31
N VAL A 355 -17.06 -8.85 35.49
CA VAL A 355 -15.62 -8.96 35.77
C VAL A 355 -14.98 -10.31 35.40
N LEU A 356 -14.40 -10.40 34.20
CA LEU A 356 -13.15 -11.15 34.01
C LEU A 356 -12.02 -10.25 34.51
N GLY A 357 -11.34 -10.59 35.61
CA GLY A 357 -10.31 -9.71 36.20
C GLY A 357 -9.07 -9.52 35.32
N ASN A 358 -8.90 -10.39 34.31
CA ASN A 358 -7.86 -10.31 33.29
C ASN A 358 -8.39 -10.99 32.03
N THR A 359 -8.24 -10.37 30.86
CA THR A 359 -8.72 -10.89 29.58
C THR A 359 -7.81 -11.93 28.94
N ASN A 360 -6.63 -12.19 29.50
CA ASN A 360 -5.73 -13.23 29.01
C ASN A 360 -6.23 -14.63 29.43
N VAL A 361 -7.11 -15.22 28.62
CA VAL A 361 -7.77 -16.50 28.88
C VAL A 361 -6.84 -17.66 28.51
N ARG A 362 -6.61 -18.56 29.46
CA ARG A 362 -5.63 -19.65 29.37
C ARG A 362 -6.26 -21.04 29.33
N SER A 363 -7.45 -21.21 29.91
CA SER A 363 -8.19 -22.47 29.88
C SER A 363 -9.68 -22.20 29.91
N ILE A 364 -10.45 -23.03 29.19
CA ILE A 364 -11.91 -23.00 29.18
C ILE A 364 -12.39 -24.44 29.28
N TYR A 365 -13.41 -24.70 30.10
CA TYR A 365 -13.98 -26.03 30.24
C TYR A 365 -15.44 -25.96 30.70
N ARG A 366 -16.31 -26.82 30.17
CA ARG A 366 -17.68 -26.99 30.66
C ARG A 366 -17.78 -28.31 31.40
N ASP A 367 -18.22 -28.26 32.65
CA ASP A 367 -18.41 -29.46 33.47
C ASP A 367 -19.74 -30.17 33.16
N HIS A 368 -19.93 -31.38 33.71
CA HIS A 368 -21.16 -32.16 33.54
C HIS A 368 -22.41 -31.46 34.10
N GLN A 369 -22.25 -30.51 35.03
CA GLN A 369 -23.32 -29.69 35.60
C GLN A 369 -23.68 -28.51 34.68
N GLN A 370 -23.10 -28.45 33.48
CA GLN A 370 -23.27 -27.39 32.49
C GLN A 370 -22.71 -26.04 32.94
N GLN A 371 -21.87 -25.99 33.98
CA GLN A 371 -21.18 -24.78 34.38
C GLN A 371 -19.93 -24.58 33.52
N LEU A 372 -19.84 -23.42 32.87
CA LEU A 372 -18.66 -23.01 32.14
C LEU A 372 -17.63 -22.37 33.08
N TRP A 373 -16.43 -22.93 33.09
CA TRP A 373 -15.27 -22.49 33.85
C TRP A 373 -14.26 -21.81 32.93
N VAL A 374 -13.74 -20.66 33.36
CA VAL A 374 -12.77 -19.87 32.61
C VAL A 374 -11.57 -19.58 33.51
N GLY A 375 -10.41 -20.11 33.12
CA GLY A 375 -9.12 -19.84 33.74
C GLY A 375 -8.37 -18.76 32.97
N THR A 376 -7.86 -17.76 33.67
CA THR A 376 -7.06 -16.66 33.12
C THR A 376 -5.64 -16.71 33.66
N SER A 377 -4.78 -15.79 33.23
CA SER A 377 -3.44 -15.65 33.81
C SER A 377 -3.43 -15.17 35.27
N THR A 378 -4.57 -14.75 35.83
CA THR A 378 -4.65 -14.20 37.20
C THR A 378 -5.88 -14.67 37.97
N GLY A 379 -6.59 -15.71 37.53
CA GLY A 379 -7.68 -16.26 38.33
C GLY A 379 -8.56 -17.29 37.64
N LEU A 380 -9.46 -17.86 38.44
CA LEU A 380 -10.45 -18.84 38.02
C LEU A 380 -11.86 -18.26 38.17
N TYR A 381 -12.66 -18.39 37.13
CA TYR A 381 -13.98 -17.78 37.04
C TYR A 381 -15.05 -18.79 36.61
N ARG A 382 -16.27 -18.56 37.08
CA ARG A 382 -17.50 -19.21 36.58
C ARG A 382 -18.25 -18.23 35.70
N ALA A 383 -18.58 -18.64 34.48
CA ALA A 383 -19.43 -17.86 33.61
C ALA A 383 -20.89 -17.91 34.11
N GLN A 384 -21.56 -16.76 34.08
CA GLN A 384 -23.00 -16.66 34.26
C GLN A 384 -23.64 -16.71 32.88
N GLU A 385 -24.41 -17.75 32.60
CA GLU A 385 -25.02 -17.96 31.27
C GLU A 385 -26.53 -17.69 31.30
N GLY A 386 -27.01 -17.05 30.24
CA GLY A 386 -28.44 -16.87 29.98
C GLY A 386 -29.07 -18.11 29.36
N LYS A 387 -30.40 -18.07 29.13
CA LYS A 387 -31.16 -19.19 28.53
C LYS A 387 -30.76 -19.53 27.09
N SER A 388 -30.01 -18.64 26.44
CA SER A 388 -29.55 -18.69 25.05
C SER A 388 -28.06 -19.03 24.94
N ASN A 389 -27.41 -19.49 26.02
CA ASN A 389 -25.95 -19.63 26.12
C ASN A 389 -25.17 -18.31 25.91
N GLU A 390 -25.84 -17.18 26.10
CA GLU A 390 -25.20 -15.87 26.14
C GLU A 390 -24.45 -15.70 27.47
N ILE A 391 -23.21 -15.19 27.39
CA ILE A 391 -22.40 -14.93 28.57
C ILE A 391 -22.87 -13.61 29.19
N LEU A 392 -23.56 -13.71 30.32
CA LEU A 392 -24.10 -12.56 31.04
C LEU A 392 -23.08 -11.89 31.95
N GLY A 393 -22.00 -12.59 32.33
CA GLY A 393 -20.95 -12.09 33.22
C GLY A 393 -20.10 -13.20 33.82
N PHE A 394 -19.21 -12.85 34.73
CA PHE A 394 -18.30 -13.79 35.39
C PHE A 394 -18.26 -13.57 36.90
N THR A 395 -18.09 -14.65 37.64
CA THR A 395 -17.85 -14.63 39.09
C THR A 395 -16.53 -15.30 39.39
N LEU A 396 -15.69 -14.63 40.18
CA LEU A 396 -14.47 -15.24 40.69
C LEU A 396 -14.84 -16.46 41.55
N PHE A 397 -14.13 -17.56 41.35
CA PHE A 397 -14.26 -18.74 42.20
C PHE A 397 -13.18 -18.71 43.28
N ASP A 398 -13.58 -18.41 44.52
CA ASP A 398 -12.64 -18.33 45.63
C ASP A 398 -12.27 -19.72 46.15
N ILE A 399 -10.97 -20.00 46.21
CA ILE A 399 -10.41 -21.21 46.82
C ILE A 399 -10.05 -20.90 48.29
N PRO A 400 -10.70 -21.54 49.29
CA PRO A 400 -10.42 -21.26 50.69
C PRO A 400 -8.93 -21.42 51.05
N GLY A 401 -8.33 -20.39 51.65
CA GLY A 401 -6.92 -20.40 52.05
C GLY A 401 -5.93 -20.00 50.95
N ILE A 402 -6.37 -19.79 49.71
CA ILE A 402 -5.51 -19.43 48.57
C ILE A 402 -5.98 -18.10 47.96
N GLN A 403 -5.02 -17.20 47.68
CA GLN A 403 -5.32 -15.93 47.00
C GLN A 403 -5.62 -16.19 45.52
N THR A 404 -6.90 -16.36 45.19
CA THR A 404 -7.32 -16.78 43.84
C THR A 404 -7.08 -15.69 42.78
N ARG A 405 -6.95 -14.41 43.18
CA ARG A 405 -6.77 -13.25 42.27
C ARG A 405 -5.41 -13.11 41.60
N ASN A 406 -4.50 -14.08 41.75
CA ASN A 406 -3.20 -14.10 41.03
C ASN A 406 -2.84 -15.52 40.54
N LEU A 407 -3.82 -16.43 40.47
CA LEU A 407 -3.57 -17.80 40.02
C LEU A 407 -3.49 -17.86 38.50
N PHE A 408 -2.32 -18.18 37.96
CA PHE A 408 -2.19 -18.51 36.55
C PHE A 408 -2.75 -19.92 36.32
N ILE A 409 -3.93 -20.00 35.70
CA ILE A 409 -4.59 -21.28 35.42
C ILE A 409 -4.06 -21.84 34.10
N SER A 410 -3.47 -23.04 34.13
CA SER A 410 -2.97 -23.72 32.93
C SER A 410 -4.03 -24.59 32.26
N PHE A 411 -4.78 -25.37 33.04
CA PHE A 411 -5.82 -26.25 32.52
C PHE A 411 -6.95 -26.42 33.55
N ILE A 412 -8.13 -26.77 33.03
CA ILE A 412 -9.31 -27.15 33.78
C ILE A 412 -9.90 -28.38 33.08
N LYS A 413 -10.13 -29.46 33.83
CA LYS A 413 -10.76 -30.69 33.32
C LYS A 413 -11.61 -31.33 34.41
N GLU A 414 -12.50 -32.23 34.03
CA GLU A 414 -13.27 -33.07 34.96
C GLU A 414 -13.00 -34.54 34.63
N ASP A 415 -12.91 -35.38 35.66
CA ASP A 415 -12.79 -36.83 35.50
C ASP A 415 -14.16 -37.52 35.52
N ASP A 416 -14.21 -38.83 35.22
CA ASP A 416 -15.46 -39.62 35.26
C ASP A 416 -16.11 -39.72 36.65
N GLN A 417 -15.48 -39.21 37.71
CA GLN A 417 -16.03 -39.13 39.07
C GLN A 417 -16.55 -37.72 39.39
N ASP A 418 -16.72 -36.87 38.39
CA ASP A 418 -17.20 -35.50 38.50
C ASP A 418 -16.27 -34.58 39.32
N ARG A 419 -15.01 -35.00 39.55
CA ARG A 419 -14.01 -34.21 40.26
C ARG A 419 -13.37 -33.21 39.32
N LEU A 420 -13.25 -31.96 39.75
CA LEU A 420 -12.70 -30.87 38.93
C LEU A 420 -11.19 -30.72 39.19
N TRP A 421 -10.39 -30.92 38.15
CA TRP A 421 -8.94 -30.83 38.17
C TRP A 421 -8.48 -29.49 37.62
N ILE A 422 -7.75 -28.72 38.44
CA ILE A 422 -7.25 -27.39 38.09
C ILE A 422 -5.74 -27.37 38.28
N GLY A 423 -5.03 -27.21 37.16
CA GLY A 423 -3.58 -27.06 37.15
C GLY A 423 -3.17 -25.60 37.06
N THR A 424 -2.14 -25.22 37.82
CA THR A 424 -1.64 -23.84 37.85
C THR A 424 -0.17 -23.74 37.46
N ARG A 425 0.30 -22.50 37.21
CA ARG A 425 1.73 -22.17 37.14
C ARG A 425 2.13 -21.41 38.39
N GLY A 426 2.53 -22.15 39.42
CA GLY A 426 3.03 -21.60 40.68
C GLY A 426 2.50 -22.32 41.92
N GLU A 427 1.20 -22.63 41.95
CA GLU A 427 0.52 -23.21 43.12
C GLU A 427 0.29 -24.72 43.01
N GLY A 428 0.74 -25.38 41.95
CA GLY A 428 0.57 -26.82 41.75
C GLY A 428 -0.83 -27.20 41.27
N LEU A 429 -1.34 -28.34 41.78
CA LEU A 429 -2.58 -28.98 41.33
C LEU A 429 -3.66 -28.96 42.42
N PHE A 430 -4.88 -28.60 42.03
CA PHE A 430 -6.07 -28.72 42.85
C PHE A 430 -7.01 -29.78 42.25
N ILE A 431 -7.53 -30.67 43.09
CA ILE A 431 -8.56 -31.66 42.72
C ILE A 431 -9.76 -31.43 43.63
N PHE A 432 -10.84 -30.86 43.08
CA PHE A 432 -12.07 -30.60 43.82
C PHE A 432 -13.00 -31.81 43.78
N SER A 433 -13.71 -32.05 44.88
CA SER A 433 -14.79 -33.03 44.95
C SER A 433 -15.95 -32.69 43.99
N ALA A 434 -16.84 -33.65 43.75
CA ALA A 434 -17.98 -33.49 42.84
C ALA A 434 -18.96 -32.36 43.23
N ASP A 435 -19.00 -31.98 44.51
CA ASP A 435 -19.75 -30.82 45.02
C ASP A 435 -18.99 -29.48 44.94
N LYS A 436 -17.70 -29.53 44.59
CA LYS A 436 -16.76 -28.40 44.50
C LYS A 436 -16.60 -27.64 45.82
N LEU A 437 -16.91 -28.28 46.96
CA LEU A 437 -16.79 -27.69 48.30
C LEU A 437 -15.49 -28.07 49.01
N SER A 438 -14.93 -29.25 48.71
CA SER A 438 -13.66 -29.72 49.25
C SER A 438 -12.65 -29.94 48.13
N TYR A 439 -11.35 -29.85 48.46
CA TYR A 439 -10.30 -30.09 47.49
C TYR A 439 -9.05 -30.71 48.12
N SER A 440 -8.36 -31.51 47.32
CA SER A 440 -7.00 -32.00 47.59
C SER A 440 -6.01 -31.10 46.84
N HIS A 441 -4.97 -30.64 47.54
CA HIS A 441 -3.97 -29.71 47.00
C HIS A 441 -2.59 -30.34 47.00
N TYR A 442 -1.99 -30.42 45.82
CA TYR A 442 -0.67 -31.02 45.61
C TYR A 442 0.31 -29.97 45.14
N GLN A 443 1.37 -29.77 45.93
CA GLN A 443 2.49 -28.89 45.61
C GLN A 443 3.79 -29.69 45.55
N TYR A 444 4.73 -29.19 44.77
CA TYR A 444 6.09 -29.69 44.71
C TYR A 444 6.75 -29.62 46.10
N GLN A 445 7.30 -30.75 46.53
CA GLN A 445 8.06 -30.88 47.77
C GLN A 445 9.40 -31.54 47.48
N THR A 446 10.48 -30.85 47.81
CA THR A 446 11.85 -31.34 47.59
C THR A 446 12.05 -32.71 48.25
N GLY A 447 12.48 -33.69 47.46
CA GLY A 447 12.78 -35.05 47.94
C GLY A 447 11.58 -35.99 48.05
N ASN A 448 10.36 -35.55 47.73
CA ASN A 448 9.18 -36.42 47.71
C ASN A 448 9.01 -37.11 46.35
N ALA A 449 9.51 -38.34 46.22
CA ALA A 449 9.42 -39.14 45.00
C ALA A 449 7.98 -39.53 44.61
N LYS A 450 7.02 -39.41 45.53
CA LYS A 450 5.59 -39.65 45.29
C LYS A 450 4.78 -38.35 45.13
N GLY A 451 5.44 -37.20 45.25
CA GLY A 451 4.80 -35.88 45.15
C GLY A 451 4.66 -35.41 43.69
N LEU A 452 4.04 -34.26 43.52
CA LEU A 452 3.99 -33.57 42.23
C LEU A 452 5.43 -33.11 41.86
N PRO A 453 5.93 -33.37 40.64
CA PRO A 453 7.33 -33.08 40.29
C PRO A 453 7.64 -31.60 40.04
N SER A 454 6.62 -30.76 39.79
CA SER A 454 6.76 -29.32 39.61
C SER A 454 5.46 -28.59 39.90
N ASN A 455 5.55 -27.32 40.29
CA ASN A 455 4.39 -26.43 40.40
C ASN A 455 4.03 -25.73 39.08
N TYR A 456 4.79 -25.96 38.01
CA TYR A 456 4.57 -25.36 36.69
C TYR A 456 3.93 -26.38 35.74
N LEU A 457 2.61 -26.55 35.86
CA LEU A 457 1.86 -27.54 35.10
C LEU A 457 1.46 -26.99 33.72
N TYR A 458 1.48 -27.82 32.68
CA TYR A 458 1.13 -27.42 31.31
C TYR A 458 -0.18 -28.02 30.80
N SER A 459 -0.32 -29.34 30.82
CA SER A 459 -1.50 -30.04 30.30
C SER A 459 -1.90 -31.19 31.23
N LEU A 460 -3.17 -31.60 31.15
CA LEU A 460 -3.73 -32.77 31.80
C LEU A 460 -4.45 -33.62 30.75
N TYR A 461 -4.04 -34.88 30.67
CA TYR A 461 -4.61 -35.88 29.80
C TYR A 461 -5.10 -37.08 30.61
N PHE A 462 -6.35 -37.48 30.39
CA PHE A 462 -6.88 -38.75 30.89
C PHE A 462 -6.68 -39.82 29.82
N ASP A 463 -5.98 -40.89 30.17
CA ASP A 463 -5.83 -42.02 29.26
C ASP A 463 -7.09 -42.89 29.17
N ARG A 464 -7.07 -43.93 28.34
CA ARG A 464 -8.24 -44.81 28.14
C ARG A 464 -8.67 -45.57 29.40
N ASP A 465 -7.79 -45.69 30.38
CA ASP A 465 -8.08 -46.30 31.68
C ASP A 465 -8.49 -45.23 32.71
N ASN A 466 -8.77 -44.01 32.25
CA ASN A 466 -9.11 -42.82 33.03
C ASN A 466 -8.05 -42.44 34.08
N GLN A 467 -6.78 -42.72 33.78
CA GLN A 467 -5.66 -42.32 34.64
C GLN A 467 -5.16 -40.95 34.20
N ALA A 468 -4.98 -40.06 35.17
CA ALA A 468 -4.54 -38.68 34.93
C ALA A 468 -3.02 -38.62 34.71
N TRP A 469 -2.64 -38.03 33.58
CA TRP A 469 -1.26 -37.70 33.25
C TRP A 469 -1.10 -36.19 33.13
N ILE A 470 -0.09 -35.65 33.81
CA ILE A 470 0.15 -34.22 33.93
C ILE A 470 1.51 -33.91 33.34
N THR A 471 1.56 -33.03 32.34
CA THR A 471 2.81 -32.54 31.77
C THR A 471 3.28 -31.29 32.52
N THR A 472 4.59 -31.10 32.61
CA THR A 472 5.19 -29.98 33.36
C THR A 472 6.18 -29.21 32.50
N LYS A 473 6.38 -27.94 32.84
CA LYS A 473 7.32 -27.06 32.15
C LYS A 473 8.77 -27.52 32.26
N ASP A 474 9.16 -28.10 33.39
CA ASP A 474 10.56 -28.27 33.77
C ASP A 474 10.90 -29.60 34.45
N ALA A 475 9.92 -30.47 34.71
CA ALA A 475 10.12 -31.72 35.46
C ALA A 475 9.52 -32.97 34.81
N GLY A 476 9.29 -32.95 33.49
CA GLY A 476 8.77 -34.08 32.73
C GLY A 476 7.27 -34.30 32.93
N VAL A 477 6.87 -35.54 33.19
CA VAL A 477 5.46 -35.97 33.25
C VAL A 477 5.17 -36.68 34.57
N ALA A 478 4.02 -36.39 35.18
CA ALA A 478 3.51 -37.05 36.38
C ALA A 478 2.25 -37.85 36.06
N LYS A 479 2.24 -39.13 36.40
CA LYS A 479 1.05 -39.98 36.34
C LYS A 479 0.45 -40.10 37.74
N TYR A 480 -0.79 -39.64 37.92
CA TYR A 480 -1.50 -39.76 39.19
C TYR A 480 -2.05 -41.18 39.36
N ILE A 481 -1.88 -41.74 40.56
CA ILE A 481 -2.40 -43.06 40.91
C ILE A 481 -3.62 -42.92 41.82
N ASP A 482 -3.43 -42.45 43.05
CA ASP A 482 -4.46 -42.18 44.04
C ASP A 482 -3.90 -41.28 45.16
N GLU A 483 -4.72 -40.91 46.15
CA GLU A 483 -4.32 -40.05 47.26
C GLU A 483 -3.26 -40.70 48.19
N GLU A 484 -3.18 -42.03 48.27
CA GLU A 484 -2.22 -42.74 49.13
C GLU A 484 -0.86 -42.99 48.43
N GLN A 485 -0.90 -43.29 47.13
CA GLN A 485 0.26 -43.64 46.31
C GLN A 485 0.88 -42.42 45.63
N GLY A 486 0.13 -41.33 45.43
CA GLY A 486 0.60 -40.09 44.85
C GLY A 486 0.86 -40.20 43.35
N PHE A 487 2.05 -39.79 42.92
CA PHE A 487 2.43 -39.70 41.51
C PHE A 487 3.61 -40.61 41.13
N ILE A 488 3.55 -41.18 39.93
CA ILE A 488 4.70 -41.78 39.24
C ILE A 488 5.29 -40.75 38.29
N GLN A 489 6.58 -40.45 38.44
CA GLN A 489 7.26 -39.39 37.69
C GLN A 489 8.12 -39.97 36.57
N TYR A 490 8.00 -39.42 35.37
CA TYR A 490 8.85 -39.68 34.20
C TYR A 490 9.63 -38.41 33.89
N HIS A 491 10.96 -38.50 33.89
CA HIS A 491 11.84 -37.35 33.65
C HIS A 491 13.03 -37.75 32.78
N HIS A 492 13.73 -36.75 32.26
CA HIS A 492 14.95 -36.91 31.49
C HIS A 492 16.10 -37.38 32.37
N ILE A 493 16.72 -38.49 31.97
CA ILE A 493 17.93 -39.00 32.60
C ILE A 493 19.04 -38.91 31.56
N LYS A 494 20.04 -38.08 31.86
CA LYS A 494 21.16 -37.83 30.94
C LYS A 494 21.88 -39.13 30.59
N GLY A 495 21.88 -39.49 29.30
CA GLY A 495 22.54 -40.69 28.78
C GLY A 495 21.68 -41.95 28.78
N ASP A 496 20.44 -41.89 29.29
CA ASP A 496 19.50 -43.00 29.24
C ASP A 496 18.53 -42.84 28.04
N LEU A 497 18.70 -43.70 27.04
CA LEU A 497 17.84 -43.76 25.85
C LEU A 497 16.43 -44.31 26.15
N ASN A 498 16.20 -44.82 27.36
CA ASN A 498 14.90 -45.28 27.82
C ASN A 498 14.24 -44.32 28.82
N SER A 499 14.55 -43.02 28.70
CA SER A 499 13.95 -41.93 29.48
C SER A 499 13.38 -40.85 28.56
N LEU A 500 12.71 -39.83 29.10
CA LEU A 500 12.29 -38.68 28.27
C LEU A 500 13.53 -37.94 27.73
N PRO A 501 13.51 -37.38 26.51
CA PRO A 501 14.66 -36.66 25.97
C PRO A 501 14.77 -35.23 26.51
N SER A 502 13.70 -34.70 27.11
CA SER A 502 13.63 -33.39 27.75
C SER A 502 12.60 -33.43 28.88
N ASN A 503 12.75 -32.53 29.84
CA ASN A 503 11.78 -32.30 30.90
C ASN A 503 10.70 -31.29 30.50
N GLN A 504 10.85 -30.58 29.39
CA GLN A 504 9.89 -29.55 28.95
C GLN A 504 8.79 -30.18 28.09
N ILE A 505 7.89 -30.93 28.72
CA ILE A 505 6.80 -31.62 28.02
C ILE A 505 5.57 -30.72 27.97
N THR A 506 5.15 -30.35 26.77
CA THR A 506 4.07 -29.39 26.56
C THR A 506 2.70 -30.05 26.58
N ASP A 507 2.56 -31.19 25.89
CA ASP A 507 1.29 -31.89 25.74
C ASP A 507 1.50 -33.39 25.51
N MET A 508 0.44 -34.19 25.68
CA MET A 508 0.51 -35.63 25.46
C MET A 508 -0.82 -36.26 25.02
N ILE A 509 -0.74 -37.40 24.36
CA ILE A 509 -1.91 -38.19 23.95
C ILE A 509 -1.63 -39.68 23.91
N GLN A 510 -2.69 -40.49 23.94
CA GLN A 510 -2.61 -41.93 23.69
C GLN A 510 -3.17 -42.25 22.30
N ASP A 511 -2.39 -42.96 21.48
CA ASP A 511 -2.82 -43.36 20.13
C ASP A 511 -3.80 -44.54 20.14
N ASN A 512 -4.31 -44.90 18.97
CA ASN A 512 -5.27 -46.00 18.83
C ASN A 512 -4.72 -47.38 19.18
N GLN A 513 -3.40 -47.55 19.19
CA GLN A 513 -2.69 -48.78 19.51
C GLN A 513 -2.30 -48.86 21.00
N GLY A 514 -2.58 -47.80 21.78
CA GLY A 514 -2.29 -47.71 23.20
C GLY A 514 -0.92 -47.11 23.53
N ASN A 515 -0.14 -46.67 22.54
CA ASN A 515 1.14 -45.99 22.81
C ASN A 515 0.90 -44.55 23.25
N TYR A 516 1.78 -44.05 24.12
CA TYR A 516 1.74 -42.66 24.57
C TYR A 516 2.72 -41.81 23.75
N TRP A 517 2.27 -40.63 23.36
CA TRP A 517 3.04 -39.66 22.60
C TRP A 517 3.16 -38.37 23.40
N PHE A 518 4.39 -37.86 23.51
CA PHE A 518 4.73 -36.65 24.25
C PHE A 518 5.31 -35.62 23.30
N ALA A 519 4.73 -34.43 23.29
CA ALA A 519 5.28 -33.26 22.62
C ALA A 519 6.21 -32.50 23.59
N SER A 520 7.35 -32.02 23.12
CA SER A 520 8.27 -31.22 23.93
C SER A 520 8.53 -29.85 23.31
N TYR A 521 8.78 -28.87 24.19
CA TYR A 521 9.04 -27.50 23.78
C TYR A 521 10.39 -27.36 23.04
N ASP A 522 11.38 -28.18 23.36
CA ASP A 522 12.77 -28.00 22.92
C ASP A 522 13.41 -29.20 22.22
N ASN A 523 12.81 -30.40 22.27
CA ASN A 523 13.48 -31.63 21.81
C ASN A 523 12.58 -32.58 21.01
N GLY A 524 11.59 -32.02 20.29
CA GLY A 524 10.72 -32.77 19.39
C GLY A 524 9.68 -33.64 20.10
N MET A 525 9.43 -34.83 19.56
CA MET A 525 8.35 -35.73 20.01
C MET A 525 8.92 -37.06 20.51
N THR A 526 8.25 -37.67 21.49
CA THR A 526 8.66 -38.97 22.04
C THR A 526 7.48 -39.93 22.12
N LYS A 527 7.70 -41.17 21.72
CA LYS A 527 6.77 -42.30 21.87
C LYS A 527 7.21 -43.17 23.05
N LEU A 528 6.26 -43.57 23.90
CA LEU A 528 6.37 -44.65 24.87
C LEU A 528 5.45 -45.78 24.46
N ASP A 529 6.02 -46.94 24.12
CA ASP A 529 5.24 -48.12 23.78
C ASP A 529 4.75 -48.88 25.02
N LEU A 530 3.86 -49.86 24.79
CA LEU A 530 3.30 -50.72 25.84
C LEU A 530 4.35 -51.61 26.52
N GLN A 531 5.54 -51.77 25.93
CA GLN A 531 6.66 -52.51 26.51
C GLN A 531 7.54 -51.61 27.40
N GLY A 532 7.23 -50.32 27.51
CA GLY A 532 7.99 -49.36 28.30
C GLY A 532 9.23 -48.83 27.60
N LYS A 533 9.30 -48.94 26.26
CA LYS A 533 10.41 -48.44 25.46
C LYS A 533 10.14 -47.04 24.92
N PHE A 534 11.10 -46.15 25.10
CA PHE A 534 11.08 -44.81 24.54
C PHE A 534 11.67 -44.76 23.12
N THR A 535 11.02 -44.02 22.22
CA THR A 535 11.50 -43.72 20.86
C THR A 535 11.36 -42.23 20.58
N HIS A 536 12.45 -41.58 20.16
CA HIS A 536 12.49 -40.13 19.98
C HIS A 536 12.43 -39.74 18.49
N PHE A 537 11.82 -38.59 18.22
CA PHE A 537 11.68 -37.99 16.90
C PHE A 537 12.06 -36.51 16.98
N ASN A 538 13.07 -36.09 16.24
CA ASN A 538 13.49 -34.69 16.11
C ASN A 538 13.98 -34.43 14.66
N THR A 539 14.50 -33.25 14.36
CA THR A 539 14.96 -32.94 12.98
C THR A 539 16.21 -33.72 12.55
N GLN A 540 16.92 -34.37 13.48
CA GLN A 540 18.16 -35.11 13.27
C GLN A 540 17.97 -36.63 13.35
N THR A 541 16.79 -37.12 13.72
CA THR A 541 16.50 -38.56 13.79
C THR A 541 16.39 -39.17 12.40
N LYS A 542 16.51 -40.50 12.31
CA LYS A 542 16.35 -41.26 11.05
C LYS A 542 15.02 -40.99 10.36
N SER A 543 13.97 -40.77 11.14
CA SER A 543 12.68 -40.28 10.70
C SER A 543 12.57 -38.83 11.19
N PRO A 544 12.99 -37.84 10.38
CA PRO A 544 13.00 -36.45 10.82
C PRO A 544 11.59 -35.87 10.87
N ILE A 545 11.31 -35.07 11.89
CA ILE A 545 10.09 -34.25 11.95
C ILE A 545 10.37 -32.80 11.52
N PRO A 546 9.37 -32.05 11.02
CA PRO A 546 9.60 -30.71 10.48
C PRO A 546 10.10 -29.67 11.49
N SER A 547 9.73 -29.80 12.77
CA SER A 547 10.08 -28.84 13.82
C SER A 547 10.47 -29.54 15.12
N GLN A 548 11.32 -28.89 15.92
CA GLN A 548 11.72 -29.36 17.25
C GLN A 548 10.89 -28.74 18.39
N HIS A 549 10.25 -27.60 18.14
CA HIS A 549 9.51 -26.87 19.16
C HIS A 549 8.02 -27.17 19.02
N LEU A 550 7.52 -28.11 19.82
CA LEU A 550 6.16 -28.64 19.68
C LEU A 550 5.27 -28.11 20.82
N MET A 551 4.11 -27.57 20.46
CA MET A 551 3.19 -26.95 21.41
C MET A 551 2.11 -27.93 21.84
N SER A 552 1.21 -28.33 20.94
CA SER A 552 0.07 -29.19 21.26
C SER A 552 0.02 -30.40 20.32
N ILE A 553 -0.62 -31.47 20.79
CA ILE A 553 -0.82 -32.71 20.05
C ILE A 553 -2.29 -33.11 20.06
N GLN A 554 -2.82 -33.50 18.89
CA GLN A 554 -4.22 -33.88 18.71
C GLN A 554 -4.33 -35.18 17.91
N LEU A 555 -5.27 -36.05 18.29
CA LEU A 555 -5.49 -37.32 17.60
C LEU A 555 -6.27 -37.05 16.30
N GLY A 556 -5.77 -37.59 15.18
CA GLY A 556 -6.44 -37.57 13.89
C GLY A 556 -7.18 -38.87 13.58
N ASP A 557 -7.55 -39.03 12.31
CA ASP A 557 -8.10 -40.29 11.78
C ASP A 557 -6.96 -41.23 11.35
N ASN A 558 -7.23 -42.54 11.21
CA ASN A 558 -6.34 -43.51 10.57
C ASN A 558 -4.87 -43.51 11.02
N ASN A 559 -4.58 -43.60 12.32
CA ASN A 559 -3.23 -43.62 12.88
C ASN A 559 -2.43 -42.31 12.68
N THR A 560 -3.07 -41.21 12.27
CA THR A 560 -2.45 -39.89 12.21
C THR A 560 -2.57 -39.15 13.54
N ILE A 561 -1.51 -38.46 13.94
CA ILE A 561 -1.52 -37.44 14.99
C ILE A 561 -1.18 -36.08 14.36
N TRP A 562 -1.80 -35.02 14.85
CA TRP A 562 -1.57 -33.65 14.43
C TRP A 562 -0.77 -32.92 15.50
N ILE A 563 0.26 -32.20 15.10
CA ILE A 563 1.16 -31.49 16.00
C ILE A 563 1.25 -30.02 15.59
N SER A 564 1.11 -29.11 16.55
CA SER A 564 1.40 -27.69 16.35
C SER A 564 2.82 -27.35 16.78
N SER A 565 3.44 -26.43 16.06
CA SER A 565 4.84 -26.05 16.24
C SER A 565 5.07 -24.57 15.94
N ASN A 566 6.32 -24.13 16.07
CA ASN A 566 6.71 -22.77 15.66
C ASN A 566 6.75 -22.58 14.13
N ASP A 567 6.81 -23.67 13.37
CA ASP A 567 6.93 -23.66 11.90
C ASP A 567 5.60 -23.96 11.19
N GLY A 568 4.52 -24.11 11.95
CA GLY A 568 3.19 -24.44 11.47
C GLY A 568 2.59 -25.65 12.17
N VAL A 569 1.67 -26.32 11.49
CA VAL A 569 1.04 -27.56 11.94
C VAL A 569 1.45 -28.67 11.01
N PHE A 570 1.79 -29.84 11.53
CA PHE A 570 2.07 -31.01 10.69
C PHE A 570 1.28 -32.23 11.13
N SER A 571 0.88 -33.05 10.15
CA SER A 571 0.40 -34.39 10.41
C SER A 571 1.57 -35.35 10.48
N PHE A 572 1.46 -36.37 11.34
CA PHE A 572 2.44 -37.43 11.51
C PHE A 572 1.73 -38.77 11.52
N ASP A 573 2.10 -39.67 10.61
CA ASP A 573 1.57 -41.03 10.58
C ASP A 573 2.33 -41.94 11.55
N THR A 574 1.62 -42.52 12.52
CA THR A 574 2.25 -43.29 13.62
C THR A 574 2.79 -44.66 13.20
N GLN A 575 2.56 -45.11 11.96
CA GLN A 575 3.08 -46.38 11.44
C GLN A 575 4.25 -46.19 10.46
N SER A 576 4.08 -45.32 9.47
CA SER A 576 5.06 -45.02 8.42
C SER A 576 6.07 -43.93 8.82
N TYR A 577 5.72 -43.09 9.80
CA TYR A 577 6.48 -41.90 10.22
C TYR A 577 6.62 -40.84 9.12
N GLU A 578 5.71 -40.82 8.15
CA GLU A 578 5.61 -39.75 7.17
C GLU A 578 4.97 -38.49 7.78
N THR A 579 5.42 -37.32 7.30
CA THR A 579 4.95 -36.02 7.78
C THR A 579 4.53 -35.10 6.65
N GLU A 580 3.46 -34.33 6.85
CA GLU A 580 3.01 -33.29 5.94
C GLU A 580 2.88 -31.98 6.73
N LEU A 581 3.61 -30.93 6.31
CA LEU A 581 3.68 -29.64 6.99
C LEU A 581 2.73 -28.63 6.33
N PHE A 582 1.96 -27.93 7.17
CA PHE A 582 1.09 -26.82 6.82
C PHE A 582 1.56 -25.55 7.51
N ASN A 583 1.96 -24.55 6.72
CA ASN A 583 2.52 -23.27 7.15
C ASN A 583 1.96 -22.11 6.30
N THR A 584 2.50 -20.91 6.41
CA THR A 584 2.05 -19.75 5.62
C THR A 584 2.17 -19.94 4.10
N GLU A 585 3.11 -20.76 3.63
CA GLU A 585 3.29 -21.06 2.20
C GLU A 585 2.17 -21.98 1.68
N THR A 586 1.69 -22.91 2.52
CA THR A 586 0.56 -23.80 2.19
C THR A 586 -0.81 -23.16 2.45
N GLY A 587 -0.85 -21.97 3.05
CA GLY A 587 -2.06 -21.19 3.26
C GLY A 587 -2.52 -21.03 4.72
N LEU A 588 -1.74 -21.46 5.72
CA LEU A 588 -2.01 -21.17 7.13
C LEU A 588 -1.85 -19.67 7.41
N ILE A 589 -2.62 -19.10 8.36
CA ILE A 589 -2.58 -17.66 8.61
C ILE A 589 -1.30 -17.18 9.31
N GLY A 590 -0.62 -18.06 10.02
CA GLY A 590 0.64 -17.80 10.72
C GLY A 590 1.36 -19.09 11.10
N ASN A 591 2.69 -19.06 11.20
CA ASN A 591 3.50 -20.25 11.49
C ASN A 591 3.50 -20.64 12.97
N LEU A 592 3.45 -19.66 13.87
CA LEU A 592 3.41 -19.91 15.32
C LEU A 592 2.02 -20.43 15.71
N ALA A 593 1.84 -21.75 15.76
CA ALA A 593 0.59 -22.41 16.09
C ALA A 593 0.55 -22.79 17.59
N TYR A 594 -0.26 -22.08 18.37
CA TYR A 594 -0.35 -22.27 19.83
C TYR A 594 -1.45 -23.23 20.24
N LEU A 595 -2.55 -23.26 19.49
CA LEU A 595 -3.77 -23.96 19.89
C LEU A 595 -4.24 -24.87 18.76
N MET A 596 -4.66 -26.09 19.12
CA MET A 596 -5.31 -27.01 18.19
C MET A 596 -6.49 -27.74 18.84
N ILE A 597 -7.64 -27.73 18.17
CA ILE A 597 -8.78 -28.57 18.50
C ILE A 597 -9.40 -29.16 17.22
N MET A 598 -10.00 -30.34 17.32
CA MET A 598 -10.65 -31.00 16.19
C MET A 598 -12.17 -31.04 16.39
N ASP A 599 -12.93 -30.61 15.39
CA ASP A 599 -14.39 -30.70 15.41
C ASP A 599 -14.91 -32.07 14.92
N ASN A 600 -16.21 -32.32 15.14
CA ASN A 600 -16.87 -33.56 14.73
C ASN A 600 -16.91 -33.79 13.22
N LYS A 601 -16.66 -32.75 12.40
CA LYS A 601 -16.55 -32.83 10.95
C LYS A 601 -15.11 -33.05 10.48
N LYS A 602 -14.18 -33.25 11.41
CA LYS A 602 -12.75 -33.45 11.14
C LYS A 602 -12.07 -32.22 10.54
N ASN A 603 -12.54 -31.03 10.91
CA ASN A 603 -11.77 -29.81 10.71
C ASN A 603 -10.91 -29.56 11.94
N LEU A 604 -9.63 -29.30 11.71
CA LEU A 604 -8.67 -28.89 12.71
C LEU A 604 -8.66 -27.36 12.80
N TRP A 605 -9.02 -26.84 13.96
CA TRP A 605 -8.98 -25.42 14.28
C TRP A 605 -7.65 -25.08 14.94
N VAL A 606 -6.90 -24.19 14.31
CA VAL A 606 -5.53 -23.83 14.65
C VAL A 606 -5.47 -22.37 15.03
N GLY A 607 -5.30 -22.09 16.32
CA GLY A 607 -5.07 -20.73 16.83
C GLY A 607 -3.59 -20.37 16.73
N THR A 608 -3.28 -19.26 16.08
CA THR A 608 -1.91 -18.79 15.83
C THR A 608 -1.65 -17.43 16.49
N ALA A 609 -0.45 -16.89 16.33
CA ALA A 609 -0.14 -15.50 16.65
C ALA A 609 -0.79 -14.47 15.69
N SER A 610 -1.30 -14.90 14.53
CA SER A 610 -1.77 -14.02 13.45
C SER A 610 -3.26 -14.17 13.11
N GLY A 611 -3.96 -15.07 13.80
CA GLY A 611 -5.38 -15.33 13.65
C GLY A 611 -5.73 -16.81 13.85
N LEU A 612 -6.89 -17.20 13.35
CA LEU A 612 -7.42 -18.55 13.43
C LEU A 612 -7.48 -19.18 12.04
N SER A 613 -6.99 -20.41 11.91
CA SER A 613 -7.11 -21.21 10.69
C SER A 613 -7.95 -22.45 10.93
N MET A 614 -8.84 -22.79 10.00
CA MET A 614 -9.58 -24.03 9.96
C MET A 614 -9.04 -24.88 8.80
N LEU A 615 -8.34 -25.95 9.12
CA LEU A 615 -7.79 -26.92 8.17
C LEU A 615 -8.73 -28.13 8.07
N ASN A 616 -9.26 -28.40 6.89
CA ASN A 616 -9.98 -29.64 6.66
C ASN A 616 -8.99 -30.79 6.48
N THR A 617 -9.04 -31.79 7.36
CA THR A 617 -8.04 -32.88 7.38
C THR A 617 -8.15 -33.88 6.24
N ARG A 618 -9.19 -33.82 5.40
CA ARG A 618 -9.42 -34.78 4.30
C ARG A 618 -8.98 -34.27 2.93
N ASN A 619 -9.17 -32.98 2.67
CA ASN A 619 -8.84 -32.34 1.39
C ASN A 619 -7.80 -31.21 1.54
N PHE A 620 -7.32 -30.97 2.76
CA PHE A 620 -6.34 -29.95 3.11
C PHE A 620 -6.70 -28.52 2.74
N THR A 621 -7.99 -28.22 2.56
CA THR A 621 -8.43 -26.84 2.36
C THR A 621 -8.34 -26.06 3.67
N ILE A 622 -7.69 -24.90 3.63
CA ILE A 622 -7.53 -24.01 4.77
C ILE A 622 -8.45 -22.80 4.61
N ARG A 623 -9.12 -22.44 5.71
CA ARG A 623 -9.90 -21.21 5.82
C ARG A 623 -9.39 -20.38 7.00
N ASN A 624 -9.05 -19.14 6.74
CA ASN A 624 -8.43 -18.21 7.67
C ASN A 624 -9.43 -17.15 8.16
N PHE A 625 -9.26 -16.75 9.42
CA PHE A 625 -10.07 -15.78 10.13
C PHE A 625 -9.18 -14.86 10.96
N THR A 626 -9.60 -13.61 11.09
CA THR A 626 -8.83 -12.53 11.73
C THR A 626 -9.73 -11.69 12.63
N TYR A 627 -9.16 -10.73 13.36
CA TYR A 627 -9.93 -9.86 14.26
C TYR A 627 -11.12 -9.17 13.58
N ILE A 628 -10.99 -8.76 12.30
CA ILE A 628 -12.10 -8.11 11.56
C ILE A 628 -13.27 -9.07 11.32
N ASP A 629 -13.02 -10.38 11.34
CA ASP A 629 -14.05 -11.40 11.16
C ASP A 629 -14.82 -11.70 12.44
N GLY A 630 -14.46 -11.10 13.58
CA GLY A 630 -15.12 -11.28 14.87
C GLY A 630 -14.32 -12.06 15.92
N LEU A 631 -13.02 -12.25 15.73
CA LEU A 631 -12.16 -12.86 16.76
C LEU A 631 -11.95 -11.89 17.94
N GLN A 632 -11.64 -12.43 19.13
CA GLN A 632 -11.30 -11.63 20.33
C GLN A 632 -10.06 -10.74 20.10
N ASP A 633 -9.10 -11.29 19.36
CA ASP A 633 -7.90 -10.68 18.80
C ASP A 633 -7.31 -11.69 17.77
N ASN A 634 -6.23 -11.34 17.10
CA ASN A 634 -5.50 -12.27 16.24
C ASN A 634 -4.68 -13.30 17.03
N GLU A 635 -4.25 -12.99 18.25
CA GLU A 635 -3.38 -13.88 19.04
C GLU A 635 -4.18 -14.79 19.98
N PHE A 636 -4.00 -16.11 19.80
CA PHE A 636 -4.58 -17.16 20.64
C PHE A 636 -3.58 -17.72 21.65
N ASN A 637 -4.09 -18.21 22.78
CA ASN A 637 -3.26 -18.77 23.82
C ASN A 637 -3.09 -20.29 23.70
N PHE A 638 -1.90 -20.75 24.07
CA PHE A 638 -1.59 -22.17 24.23
C PHE A 638 -2.57 -22.87 25.18
N GLY A 639 -3.12 -24.01 24.76
CA GLY A 639 -4.00 -24.86 25.58
C GLY A 639 -5.41 -24.31 25.84
N ALA A 640 -5.70 -23.08 25.40
CA ALA A 640 -6.95 -22.40 25.69
C ALA A 640 -8.12 -22.79 24.75
N GLY A 641 -8.28 -24.07 24.43
CA GLY A 641 -9.33 -24.55 23.52
C GLY A 641 -10.17 -25.66 24.13
N PHE A 642 -11.48 -25.59 23.89
CA PHE A 642 -12.44 -26.59 24.35
C PHE A 642 -13.55 -26.76 23.32
N ILE A 643 -14.02 -28.01 23.20
CA ILE A 643 -15.21 -28.34 22.42
C ILE A 643 -16.15 -29.13 23.33
N ASP A 644 -17.40 -28.70 23.41
CA ASP A 644 -18.41 -29.38 24.21
C ASP A 644 -19.09 -30.53 23.44
N SER A 645 -20.00 -31.24 24.10
CA SER A 645 -20.75 -32.35 23.53
C SER A 645 -21.62 -31.96 22.32
N ASP A 646 -22.02 -30.70 22.23
CA ASP A 646 -22.85 -30.16 21.15
C ASP A 646 -22.02 -29.62 19.98
N ASN A 647 -20.69 -29.83 20.01
CA ASN A 647 -19.74 -29.31 19.04
C ASN A 647 -19.70 -27.77 19.02
N HIS A 648 -19.97 -27.14 20.17
CA HIS A 648 -19.71 -25.73 20.42
C HIS A 648 -18.22 -25.55 20.72
N ILE A 649 -17.56 -24.68 19.96
CA ILE A 649 -16.14 -24.42 20.11
C ILE A 649 -15.93 -23.21 21.01
N TYR A 650 -14.96 -23.30 21.92
CA TYR A 650 -14.48 -22.23 22.78
C TYR A 650 -12.97 -22.05 22.59
N LEU A 651 -12.51 -20.86 22.24
CA LEU A 651 -11.10 -20.54 21.97
C LEU A 651 -10.66 -19.28 22.71
N GLY A 652 -9.73 -19.40 23.65
CA GLY A 652 -9.17 -18.30 24.43
C GLY A 652 -7.92 -17.67 23.82
N GLY A 653 -7.73 -16.38 24.10
CA GLY A 653 -6.56 -15.61 23.67
C GLY A 653 -6.23 -14.49 24.63
N ILE A 654 -5.46 -13.51 24.15
CA ILE A 654 -4.91 -12.44 24.99
C ILE A 654 -5.95 -11.41 25.44
N ASN A 655 -7.08 -11.29 24.73
CA ASN A 655 -8.13 -10.30 24.94
C ASN A 655 -9.53 -10.94 25.05
N GLY A 656 -9.60 -12.09 25.73
CA GLY A 656 -10.82 -12.80 26.03
C GLY A 656 -10.90 -14.14 25.31
N PHE A 657 -12.09 -14.53 24.88
CA PHE A 657 -12.29 -15.76 24.13
C PHE A 657 -13.44 -15.65 23.13
N ASN A 658 -13.39 -16.51 22.13
CA ASN A 658 -14.47 -16.73 21.17
C ASN A 658 -15.25 -17.99 21.54
N HIS A 659 -16.56 -17.98 21.29
CA HIS A 659 -17.36 -19.19 21.28
C HIS A 659 -18.34 -19.22 20.11
N PHE A 660 -18.39 -20.33 19.39
CA PHE A 660 -19.23 -20.43 18.19
C PHE A 660 -19.50 -21.88 17.78
N PHE A 661 -20.61 -22.07 17.07
CA PHE A 661 -20.88 -23.32 16.37
C PHE A 661 -20.28 -23.26 14.96
N PRO A 662 -19.38 -24.19 14.57
CA PRO A 662 -18.79 -24.21 13.23
C PRO A 662 -19.81 -24.19 12.08
N SER A 663 -21.00 -24.75 12.30
CA SER A 663 -22.09 -24.76 11.31
C SER A 663 -22.76 -23.40 11.09
N GLN A 664 -22.61 -22.47 12.03
CA GLN A 664 -23.22 -21.14 11.98
C GLN A 664 -22.30 -20.09 11.35
N LEU A 665 -21.04 -20.42 11.10
CA LEU A 665 -20.11 -19.50 10.46
C LEU A 665 -20.55 -19.20 9.02
N PRO A 666 -20.46 -17.94 8.58
CA PRO A 666 -20.90 -17.53 7.25
C PRO A 666 -20.09 -18.25 6.17
N LYS A 667 -20.66 -18.39 4.97
CA LYS A 667 -19.89 -18.83 3.80
C LYS A 667 -19.21 -17.63 3.17
N LEU A 668 -17.92 -17.74 2.87
CA LEU A 668 -17.20 -16.67 2.21
C LEU A 668 -17.48 -16.69 0.71
N SER A 669 -17.79 -15.52 0.17
CA SER A 669 -17.79 -15.28 -1.26
C SER A 669 -16.35 -14.99 -1.73
N PRO A 670 -15.98 -15.41 -2.95
CA PRO A 670 -14.71 -14.99 -3.53
C PRO A 670 -14.69 -13.46 -3.72
N PRO A 671 -13.49 -12.84 -3.79
CA PRO A 671 -13.39 -11.40 -4.04
C PRO A 671 -14.06 -11.01 -5.36
N MET A 672 -14.51 -9.76 -5.44
CA MET A 672 -15.09 -9.20 -6.67
C MET A 672 -14.05 -9.14 -7.80
N GLN A 673 -14.54 -9.05 -9.04
CA GLN A 673 -13.66 -8.88 -10.20
C GLN A 673 -12.91 -7.54 -10.08
N PRO A 674 -11.58 -7.49 -10.25
CA PRO A 674 -10.82 -6.26 -10.16
C PRO A 674 -11.17 -5.30 -11.29
N VAL A 675 -11.15 -4.00 -10.99
CA VAL A 675 -11.28 -2.90 -11.93
C VAL A 675 -9.94 -2.21 -12.14
N ILE A 676 -9.71 -1.73 -13.36
CA ILE A 676 -8.54 -0.90 -13.69
C ILE A 676 -8.99 0.55 -13.46
N ASP A 677 -8.43 1.20 -12.45
CA ASP A 677 -8.84 2.52 -12.00
C ASP A 677 -8.20 3.63 -12.84
N SER A 678 -6.91 3.49 -13.21
CA SER A 678 -6.23 4.50 -14.03
C SER A 678 -5.09 3.92 -14.89
N LEU A 679 -4.81 4.64 -15.98
CA LEU A 679 -3.65 4.46 -16.85
C LEU A 679 -2.80 5.73 -16.77
N THR A 680 -1.53 5.60 -16.38
CA THR A 680 -0.56 6.68 -16.48
C THR A 680 0.45 6.38 -17.59
N ILE A 681 0.78 7.37 -18.41
CA ILE A 681 1.77 7.27 -19.48
C ILE A 681 2.85 8.30 -19.19
N LEU A 682 4.11 7.87 -19.10
CA LEU A 682 5.25 8.74 -18.71
C LEU A 682 4.96 9.54 -17.42
N ASN A 683 4.42 8.87 -16.40
CA ASN A 683 4.03 9.45 -15.10
C ASN A 683 3.01 10.60 -15.15
N LYS A 684 2.35 10.82 -16.29
CA LYS A 684 1.19 11.71 -16.39
C LYS A 684 -0.09 10.88 -16.38
N TYR A 685 -1.00 11.23 -15.48
CA TYR A 685 -2.38 10.73 -15.54
C TYR A 685 -2.98 11.13 -16.87
N GLN A 686 -3.39 10.13 -17.66
CA GLN A 686 -4.20 10.39 -18.83
C GLN A 686 -5.63 10.64 -18.33
N THR A 687 -5.95 11.88 -17.99
CA THR A 687 -7.33 12.33 -18.14
C THR A 687 -7.56 12.43 -19.64
N THR A 688 -8.47 11.60 -20.15
CA THR A 688 -8.85 11.62 -21.57
C THR A 688 -9.12 13.06 -22.00
N ASN A 689 -8.38 13.50 -23.03
CA ASN A 689 -8.36 14.86 -23.54
C ASN A 689 -9.76 15.46 -23.77
N SER A 690 -9.77 16.79 -23.74
CA SER A 690 -10.87 17.76 -23.83
C SER A 690 -11.74 17.76 -25.10
N ASP A 691 -11.83 16.66 -25.85
CA ASP A 691 -12.76 16.55 -26.98
C ASP A 691 -13.77 15.44 -26.69
N ALA A 692 -15.05 15.82 -26.78
CA ALA A 692 -16.20 15.03 -26.37
C ALA A 692 -16.16 13.57 -26.86
N GLN A 693 -16.51 12.65 -25.95
CA GLN A 693 -16.70 11.20 -26.11
C GLN A 693 -15.42 10.34 -26.13
N THR A 694 -15.02 9.80 -24.98
CA THR A 694 -14.63 8.38 -24.80
C THR A 694 -14.32 8.07 -23.33
N SER A 695 -14.33 6.79 -23.00
CA SER A 695 -14.67 6.20 -21.70
C SER A 695 -13.58 6.18 -20.63
N SER A 696 -13.98 6.39 -19.37
CA SER A 696 -13.36 5.90 -18.14
C SER A 696 -12.76 4.51 -18.31
N PHE A 697 -11.53 4.34 -17.81
CA PHE A 697 -10.77 3.10 -17.90
C PHE A 697 -11.44 1.92 -17.16
N ILE A 698 -12.40 2.20 -16.26
CA ILE A 698 -13.11 1.21 -15.43
C ILE A 698 -13.84 0.13 -16.27
N LYS A 699 -14.33 0.46 -17.47
CA LYS A 699 -15.02 -0.49 -18.39
C LYS A 699 -14.34 -0.67 -19.74
N THR A 700 -13.17 -0.09 -19.95
CA THR A 700 -12.52 -0.20 -21.26
C THR A 700 -11.92 -1.61 -21.41
N ASP A 701 -12.37 -2.35 -22.42
CA ASP A 701 -11.88 -3.71 -22.70
C ASP A 701 -10.68 -3.72 -23.66
N LYS A 702 -10.45 -2.61 -24.38
CA LYS A 702 -9.32 -2.46 -25.31
C LYS A 702 -8.70 -1.07 -25.29
N ILE A 703 -7.39 -0.98 -25.18
CA ILE A 703 -6.60 0.25 -25.26
C ILE A 703 -5.68 0.19 -26.48
N LYS A 704 -5.59 1.31 -27.21
CA LYS A 704 -4.63 1.48 -28.31
C LYS A 704 -3.56 2.48 -27.90
N LEU A 705 -2.31 2.05 -27.91
CA LEU A 705 -1.15 2.89 -27.58
C LEU A 705 -0.33 3.13 -28.84
N SER A 706 0.11 4.37 -29.01
CA SER A 706 1.10 4.69 -30.04
C SER A 706 2.49 4.19 -29.64
N TYR A 707 3.40 4.06 -30.61
CA TYR A 707 4.76 3.59 -30.38
C TYR A 707 5.62 4.50 -29.46
N HIS A 708 5.16 5.71 -29.14
CA HIS A 708 5.81 6.63 -28.16
C HIS A 708 5.23 6.50 -26.74
N GLN A 709 4.20 5.66 -26.57
CA GLN A 709 3.48 5.45 -25.32
C GLN A 709 3.70 4.02 -24.78
N ASP A 710 4.85 3.44 -25.08
CA ASP A 710 5.28 2.09 -24.68
C ASP A 710 5.70 1.99 -23.21
N ILE A 711 5.80 3.13 -22.51
CA ILE A 711 5.97 3.23 -21.06
C ILE A 711 4.65 3.65 -20.42
N PHE A 712 4.00 2.73 -19.72
CA PHE A 712 2.74 2.99 -19.04
C PHE A 712 2.60 2.19 -17.74
N THR A 713 1.82 2.72 -16.81
CA THR A 713 1.47 2.08 -15.55
C THR A 713 -0.04 1.90 -15.46
N LEU A 714 -0.47 0.70 -15.10
CA LEU A 714 -1.86 0.38 -14.80
C LEU A 714 -2.03 0.38 -13.28
N SER A 715 -3.00 1.16 -12.80
CA SER A 715 -3.48 1.10 -11.43
C SER A 715 -4.79 0.34 -11.40
N PHE A 716 -4.94 -0.58 -10.45
CA PHE A 716 -6.12 -1.42 -10.35
C PHE A 716 -6.49 -1.69 -8.91
N LEU A 717 -7.73 -2.12 -8.68
CA LEU A 717 -8.21 -2.49 -7.36
C LEU A 717 -9.38 -3.45 -7.50
N SER A 718 -9.64 -4.23 -6.46
CA SER A 718 -10.87 -4.99 -6.30
C SER A 718 -11.65 -4.31 -5.18
N PRO A 719 -12.83 -3.74 -5.45
CA PRO A 719 -13.66 -3.15 -4.41
C PRO A 719 -14.00 -4.23 -3.39
N SER A 720 -13.54 -4.03 -2.16
CA SER A 720 -13.87 -4.90 -1.02
C SER A 720 -13.86 -4.05 0.23
N LEU A 721 -15.05 -3.73 0.71
CA LEU A 721 -15.25 -2.81 1.81
C LEU A 721 -14.77 -3.40 3.15
N HIS A 722 -14.78 -4.74 3.27
CA HIS A 722 -14.34 -5.49 4.45
C HIS A 722 -12.85 -5.82 4.39
N ARG A 723 -12.37 -6.34 3.25
CA ARG A 723 -11.06 -7.01 3.15
C ARG A 723 -10.08 -6.39 2.17
N ALA A 724 -10.33 -5.21 1.61
CA ALA A 724 -9.46 -4.57 0.61
C ALA A 724 -7.96 -4.58 0.96
N LYS A 725 -7.61 -4.32 2.24
CA LYS A 725 -6.20 -4.28 2.68
C LYS A 725 -5.47 -5.62 2.64
N ARG A 726 -6.20 -6.74 2.58
CA ARG A 726 -5.66 -8.10 2.60
C ARG A 726 -5.82 -8.84 1.27
N LEU A 727 -6.26 -8.14 0.22
CA LEU A 727 -6.28 -8.70 -1.13
C LEU A 727 -4.87 -8.62 -1.73
N THR A 728 -4.44 -9.75 -2.27
CA THR A 728 -3.25 -9.83 -3.13
C THR A 728 -3.71 -9.86 -4.58
N TYR A 729 -2.96 -9.22 -5.47
CA TYR A 729 -3.32 -9.17 -6.88
C TYR A 729 -2.29 -9.94 -7.68
N GLU A 730 -2.77 -10.74 -8.60
CA GLU A 730 -1.94 -11.47 -9.56
C GLU A 730 -2.29 -11.00 -10.97
N TYR A 731 -1.28 -10.78 -11.79
CA TYR A 731 -1.45 -10.36 -13.17
C TYR A 731 -0.58 -11.18 -14.12
N LYS A 732 -0.97 -11.24 -15.39
CA LYS A 732 -0.13 -11.78 -16.47
C LYS A 732 -0.38 -11.03 -17.77
N MET A 733 0.64 -10.95 -18.62
CA MET A 733 0.58 -10.25 -19.91
C MET A 733 0.84 -11.23 -21.04
N VAL A 734 -0.24 -11.76 -21.61
CA VAL A 734 -0.18 -12.69 -22.74
C VAL A 734 0.37 -11.95 -23.95
N GLY A 735 1.37 -12.53 -24.60
CA GLY A 735 2.18 -11.88 -25.64
C GLY A 735 3.57 -11.42 -25.15
N LEU A 736 3.77 -11.29 -23.83
CA LEU A 736 5.07 -11.03 -23.20
C LEU A 736 5.54 -12.23 -22.35
N HIS A 737 4.71 -12.68 -21.42
CA HIS A 737 5.01 -13.78 -20.50
C HIS A 737 3.73 -14.46 -20.01
N ASP A 738 3.71 -15.81 -20.00
CA ASP A 738 2.50 -16.59 -19.73
C ASP A 738 2.24 -16.94 -18.26
N GLY A 739 3.24 -16.80 -17.38
CA GLY A 739 3.10 -17.03 -15.94
C GLY A 739 2.48 -15.85 -15.18
N TRP A 740 1.77 -16.17 -14.09
CA TRP A 740 1.20 -15.17 -13.17
C TRP A 740 2.28 -14.55 -12.28
N LEU A 741 2.27 -13.23 -12.19
CA LEU A 741 3.14 -12.43 -11.33
C LEU A 741 2.31 -11.78 -10.23
N VAL A 742 2.86 -11.68 -9.02
CA VAL A 742 2.22 -10.97 -7.91
C VAL A 742 2.48 -9.46 -8.09
N ALA A 743 1.44 -8.66 -8.00
CA ALA A 743 1.53 -7.21 -8.08
C ALA A 743 2.17 -6.61 -6.82
N ASN A 744 2.79 -5.44 -6.98
CA ASN A 744 3.34 -4.70 -5.86
C ASN A 744 2.23 -4.24 -4.89
N THR A 745 2.60 -3.96 -3.65
CA THR A 745 1.70 -3.54 -2.54
C THR A 745 0.86 -2.29 -2.85
N ASN A 746 1.27 -1.50 -3.84
CA ASN A 746 0.61 -0.26 -4.25
C ASN A 746 -0.49 -0.47 -5.30
N GLN A 747 -0.81 -1.72 -5.66
CA GLN A 747 -1.88 -2.04 -6.62
C GLN A 747 -1.65 -1.40 -8.01
N THR A 748 -0.38 -1.24 -8.37
CA THR A 748 0.07 -0.71 -9.67
C THR A 748 1.07 -1.66 -10.32
N THR A 749 1.06 -1.71 -11.66
CA THR A 749 2.04 -2.44 -12.46
C THR A 749 2.52 -1.57 -13.61
N GLN A 750 3.83 -1.41 -13.73
CA GLN A 750 4.47 -0.63 -14.78
C GLN A 750 5.02 -1.55 -15.87
N PHE A 751 4.82 -1.15 -17.12
CA PHE A 751 5.37 -1.80 -18.30
C PHE A 751 6.25 -0.81 -19.05
N THR A 752 7.43 -1.27 -19.48
CA THR A 752 8.42 -0.45 -20.19
C THR A 752 8.91 -1.19 -21.44
N GLY A 753 9.01 -0.48 -22.57
CA GLY A 753 9.69 -0.97 -23.77
C GLY A 753 8.99 -2.15 -24.47
N LEU A 754 7.66 -2.21 -24.42
CA LEU A 754 6.92 -3.26 -25.12
C LEU A 754 7.01 -3.08 -26.65
N SER A 755 7.32 -4.16 -27.35
CA SER A 755 7.36 -4.16 -28.82
C SER A 755 5.96 -3.94 -29.42
N SER A 756 5.87 -3.44 -30.64
CA SER A 756 4.57 -3.32 -31.33
C SER A 756 3.90 -4.68 -31.48
N GLY A 757 2.62 -4.78 -31.16
CA GLY A 757 1.87 -6.02 -31.15
C GLY A 757 0.60 -5.94 -30.33
N ASP A 758 -0.14 -7.05 -30.32
CA ASP A 758 -1.34 -7.22 -29.50
C ASP A 758 -0.98 -7.99 -28.23
N TYR A 759 -1.34 -7.42 -27.08
CA TYR A 759 -1.15 -8.01 -25.75
C TYR A 759 -2.50 -8.15 -25.06
N ALA A 760 -2.62 -9.13 -24.17
CA ALA A 760 -3.76 -9.23 -23.27
C ALA A 760 -3.29 -9.23 -21.81
N PHE A 761 -3.63 -8.17 -21.09
CA PHE A 761 -3.40 -8.05 -19.66
C PHE A 761 -4.55 -8.73 -18.91
N LEU A 762 -4.22 -9.73 -18.10
CA LEU A 762 -5.15 -10.51 -17.29
C LEU A 762 -4.84 -10.25 -15.82
N LEU A 763 -5.86 -9.90 -15.04
CA LEU A 763 -5.74 -9.52 -13.63
C LEU A 763 -6.76 -10.29 -12.79
N ARG A 764 -6.34 -10.77 -11.62
CA ARG A 764 -7.23 -11.38 -10.62
C ARG A 764 -6.79 -10.98 -9.21
N ALA A 765 -7.74 -10.93 -8.29
CA ALA A 765 -7.49 -10.76 -6.87
C ALA A 765 -7.54 -12.13 -6.18
N LYS A 766 -6.78 -12.27 -5.10
CA LYS A 766 -6.69 -13.44 -4.25
C LYS A 766 -6.85 -13.00 -2.79
N ASP A 767 -7.76 -13.65 -2.07
CA ASP A 767 -7.96 -13.39 -0.63
C ASP A 767 -6.99 -14.19 0.25
N ILE A 768 -7.07 -13.97 1.56
CA ILE A 768 -6.28 -14.69 2.58
C ILE A 768 -6.55 -16.20 2.64
N ASN A 769 -7.62 -16.69 2.00
CA ASN A 769 -7.99 -18.11 1.95
C ASN A 769 -7.54 -18.76 0.63
N GLY A 770 -6.90 -18.00 -0.26
CA GLY A 770 -6.51 -18.47 -1.58
C GLY A 770 -7.66 -18.53 -2.59
N ASN A 771 -8.83 -17.96 -2.30
CA ASN A 771 -9.92 -17.83 -3.26
C ASN A 771 -9.59 -16.74 -4.27
N TYR A 772 -9.78 -17.07 -5.55
CA TYR A 772 -9.54 -16.16 -6.66
C TYR A 772 -10.82 -15.48 -7.13
N SER A 773 -10.72 -14.20 -7.49
CA SER A 773 -11.79 -13.51 -8.20
C SER A 773 -11.84 -13.89 -9.69
N PRO A 774 -12.96 -13.59 -10.38
CA PRO A 774 -13.02 -13.66 -11.84
C PRO A 774 -11.93 -12.81 -12.48
N ILE A 775 -11.34 -13.28 -13.58
CA ILE A 775 -10.25 -12.59 -14.28
C ILE A 775 -10.79 -11.36 -15.00
N ARG A 776 -10.19 -10.18 -14.77
CA ARG A 776 -10.36 -8.98 -15.61
C ARG A 776 -9.38 -9.04 -16.77
N ARG A 777 -9.88 -8.91 -18.00
CA ARG A 777 -9.08 -8.87 -19.23
C ARG A 777 -9.09 -7.46 -19.82
N LEU A 778 -7.91 -7.00 -20.24
CA LEU A 778 -7.71 -5.76 -20.99
C LEU A 778 -6.81 -6.05 -22.19
N ASP A 779 -7.33 -5.84 -23.40
CA ASP A 779 -6.55 -5.97 -24.62
C ASP A 779 -5.77 -4.67 -24.89
N ILE A 780 -4.47 -4.78 -25.17
CA ILE A 780 -3.58 -3.64 -25.39
C ILE A 780 -2.92 -3.80 -26.75
N GLU A 781 -3.19 -2.87 -27.66
CA GLU A 781 -2.62 -2.84 -29.01
C GLU A 781 -1.55 -1.74 -29.07
N ILE A 782 -0.29 -2.11 -29.27
CA ILE A 782 0.82 -1.16 -29.46
C ILE A 782 1.11 -1.04 -30.96
N LEU A 783 0.85 0.14 -31.52
CA LEU A 783 1.01 0.40 -32.95
C LEU A 783 2.48 0.33 -33.37
N ALA A 784 2.73 -0.18 -34.58
CA ALA A 784 4.06 -0.24 -35.16
C ALA A 784 4.61 1.18 -35.47
N THR A 785 5.92 1.32 -35.36
CA THR A 785 6.65 2.54 -35.72
C THR A 785 6.50 2.83 -37.23
N PRO A 786 6.00 4.02 -37.63
CA PRO A 786 5.72 4.32 -39.04
C PRO A 786 6.93 4.18 -39.97
N TRP A 787 8.14 4.47 -39.48
CA TRP A 787 9.39 4.41 -40.25
C TRP A 787 9.99 3.00 -40.39
N LEU A 788 9.47 2.00 -39.68
CA LEU A 788 9.81 0.57 -39.86
C LEU A 788 8.72 -0.18 -40.64
N SER A 789 7.79 0.55 -41.26
CA SER A 789 6.74 -0.04 -42.10
C SER A 789 7.27 -0.54 -43.44
N TRP A 790 6.55 -1.46 -44.08
CA TRP A 790 6.91 -1.99 -45.40
C TRP A 790 7.02 -0.88 -46.45
N TRP A 791 6.16 0.15 -46.39
CA TRP A 791 6.22 1.27 -47.31
C TRP A 791 7.42 2.19 -47.01
N ALA A 792 7.81 2.37 -45.75
CA ALA A 792 9.04 3.08 -45.41
C ALA A 792 10.27 2.34 -45.99
N TYR A 793 10.32 1.01 -45.91
CA TYR A 793 11.35 0.22 -46.58
C TYR A 793 11.32 0.36 -48.10
N THR A 794 10.14 0.44 -48.74
CA THR A 794 10.09 0.73 -50.18
C THR A 794 10.66 2.11 -50.51
N ILE A 795 10.38 3.12 -49.69
CA ILE A 795 10.94 4.47 -49.85
C ILE A 795 12.46 4.45 -49.61
N TYR A 796 12.94 3.78 -48.57
CA TYR A 796 14.38 3.64 -48.31
C TYR A 796 15.11 2.91 -49.43
N THR A 797 14.50 1.85 -49.96
CA THR A 797 15.05 1.11 -51.09
C THR A 797 15.06 1.97 -52.35
N LEU A 798 14.02 2.78 -52.58
CA LEU A 798 13.96 3.67 -53.72
C LEU A 798 14.97 4.82 -53.61
N ILE A 799 15.10 5.42 -52.42
CA ILE A 799 16.15 6.39 -52.10
C ILE A 799 17.53 5.76 -52.29
N PHE A 800 17.74 4.54 -51.79
CA PHE A 800 19.00 3.81 -51.96
C PHE A 800 19.27 3.49 -53.42
N ILE A 801 18.28 3.09 -54.22
CA ILE A 801 18.44 2.89 -55.66
C ILE A 801 18.79 4.21 -56.32
N VAL A 802 18.10 5.30 -56.01
CA VAL A 802 18.42 6.63 -56.58
C VAL A 802 19.84 7.05 -56.19
N LEU A 803 20.24 6.92 -54.92
CA LEU A 803 21.59 7.21 -54.45
C LEU A 803 22.62 6.29 -55.09
N PHE A 804 22.34 4.99 -55.21
CA PHE A 804 23.21 4.03 -55.86
C PHE A 804 23.32 4.31 -57.35
N THR A 805 22.24 4.71 -58.01
CA THR A 805 22.24 5.08 -59.43
C THR A 805 23.02 6.37 -59.63
N LEU A 806 22.84 7.37 -58.75
CA LEU A 806 23.63 8.60 -58.75
C LEU A 806 25.10 8.35 -58.45
N LEU A 807 25.42 7.50 -57.47
CA LEU A 807 26.78 7.12 -57.13
C LEU A 807 27.42 6.31 -58.24
N TYR A 808 26.71 5.33 -58.81
CA TYR A 808 27.13 4.56 -59.97
C TYR A 808 27.34 5.47 -61.17
N TYR A 809 26.44 6.41 -61.44
CA TYR A 809 26.59 7.40 -62.50
C TYR A 809 27.80 8.31 -62.25
N SER A 810 28.01 8.78 -61.02
CA SER A 810 29.19 9.56 -60.65
C SER A 810 30.49 8.75 -60.75
N ARG A 811 30.45 7.46 -60.44
CA ARG A 811 31.60 6.56 -60.46
C ARG A 811 31.92 6.10 -61.88
N HIS A 812 30.89 5.91 -62.71
CA HIS A 812 31.01 5.67 -64.14
C HIS A 812 31.57 6.92 -64.84
N GLN A 813 31.14 8.12 -64.46
CA GLN A 813 31.77 9.37 -64.91
C GLN A 813 33.25 9.48 -64.46
N LYS A 814 33.58 9.11 -63.22
CA LYS A 814 34.98 9.10 -62.74
C LYS A 814 35.85 8.03 -63.42
N TYR A 815 35.31 6.85 -63.71
CA TYR A 815 36.01 5.79 -64.43
C TYR A 815 36.28 6.20 -65.89
N ASN A 816 35.30 6.81 -66.56
CA ASN A 816 35.50 7.40 -67.88
C ASN A 816 36.51 8.57 -67.85
N ALA A 817 36.51 9.39 -66.78
CA ALA A 817 37.49 10.46 -66.60
C ALA A 817 38.92 9.94 -66.34
N GLN A 818 39.10 8.82 -65.61
CA GLN A 818 40.42 8.21 -65.36
C GLN A 818 41.05 7.59 -66.61
N ASN A 819 40.25 6.98 -67.47
CA ASN A 819 40.70 6.48 -68.77
C ASN A 819 41.06 7.61 -69.76
N VAL A 820 40.48 8.80 -69.57
CA VAL A 820 40.86 10.03 -70.31
C VAL A 820 42.13 10.67 -69.73
N LEU A 821 42.31 10.65 -68.40
CA LEU A 821 43.48 11.21 -67.71
C LEU A 821 44.81 10.51 -68.08
N LEU A 822 44.76 9.19 -68.31
CA LEU A 822 45.92 8.39 -68.75
C LEU A 822 46.35 8.66 -70.20
N LYS A 823 45.43 9.14 -71.06
CA LYS A 823 45.74 9.68 -72.40
C LYS A 823 46.22 11.14 -72.37
N GLU A 824 45.96 11.84 -71.27
CA GLU A 824 46.19 13.27 -71.13
C GLU A 824 47.62 13.60 -70.66
N ILE A 825 48.28 12.73 -69.90
CA ILE A 825 49.68 12.95 -69.46
C ILE A 825 50.65 13.02 -70.65
N GLU A 826 50.37 12.31 -71.74
CA GLU A 826 51.13 12.37 -73.00
C GLU A 826 50.85 13.67 -73.80
N GLN A 827 49.73 14.34 -73.54
CA GLN A 827 49.35 15.63 -74.14
C GLN A 827 49.81 16.86 -73.33
N SER A 828 50.34 16.71 -72.10
CA SER A 828 50.66 17.87 -71.25
C SER A 828 51.89 18.67 -71.70
N GLU A 829 52.83 18.08 -72.45
CA GLU A 829 53.90 18.84 -73.11
C GLU A 829 53.38 19.66 -74.32
N GLN A 830 52.37 19.16 -75.03
CA GLN A 830 51.65 19.94 -76.04
C GLN A 830 50.77 21.05 -75.41
N ARG A 831 50.35 20.89 -74.14
CA ARG A 831 49.49 21.84 -73.42
C ARG A 831 50.14 23.17 -73.03
N LEU A 832 51.47 23.32 -73.01
CA LEU A 832 52.05 24.66 -72.83
C LEU A 832 51.90 25.53 -74.10
N GLN A 833 51.93 24.91 -75.29
CA GLN A 833 51.61 25.59 -76.55
C GLN A 833 50.10 25.78 -76.76
N LEU A 834 49.29 24.81 -76.31
CA LEU A 834 47.82 24.89 -76.30
C LEU A 834 47.26 25.81 -75.20
N SER A 835 48.01 26.13 -74.15
CA SER A 835 47.63 27.05 -73.06
C SER A 835 47.37 28.48 -73.56
N LEU A 836 48.14 28.94 -74.56
CA LEU A 836 47.90 30.21 -75.25
C LEU A 836 46.75 30.15 -76.26
N TRP A 837 46.27 28.95 -76.65
CA TRP A 837 45.15 28.76 -77.58
C TRP A 837 43.81 28.50 -76.86
N GLY A 838 43.82 27.74 -75.76
CA GLY A 838 42.64 27.26 -75.07
C GLY A 838 42.06 28.20 -74.01
N SER A 839 42.77 29.25 -73.58
CA SER A 839 42.18 30.23 -72.64
C SER A 839 41.04 31.02 -73.27
N GLY A 840 40.99 31.13 -74.60
CA GLY A 840 40.06 32.01 -75.32
C GLY A 840 40.23 33.50 -75.00
N ASP A 841 41.23 33.83 -74.17
CA ASP A 841 41.53 35.18 -73.75
C ASP A 841 42.38 35.85 -74.83
N GLU A 842 42.05 37.10 -75.15
CA GLU A 842 42.77 37.88 -76.13
C GLU A 842 44.08 38.35 -75.50
N PHE A 843 45.22 37.93 -76.05
CA PHE A 843 46.52 38.39 -75.58
C PHE A 843 46.95 39.61 -76.40
N TRP A 844 47.37 40.67 -75.73
CA TRP A 844 47.89 41.87 -76.36
C TRP A 844 49.26 42.22 -75.81
N ASP A 845 50.17 42.59 -76.69
CA ASP A 845 51.53 43.04 -76.37
C ASP A 845 51.79 44.33 -77.14
N TRP A 846 51.90 45.41 -76.40
CA TRP A 846 52.08 46.75 -76.92
C TRP A 846 53.50 47.24 -76.66
N ASN A 847 54.25 47.40 -77.75
CA ASN A 847 55.51 48.13 -77.75
C ASN A 847 55.24 49.60 -78.10
N ILE A 848 55.40 50.48 -77.11
CA ILE A 848 55.10 51.91 -77.21
C ILE A 848 56.16 52.63 -78.04
N GLY A 849 57.43 52.23 -77.95
CA GLY A 849 58.54 52.86 -78.68
C GLY A 849 58.43 52.69 -80.19
N ASP A 850 58.03 51.50 -80.63
CA ASP A 850 57.86 51.15 -82.05
C ASP A 850 56.44 51.42 -82.58
N LYS A 851 55.55 51.96 -81.73
CA LYS A 851 54.11 52.18 -81.99
C LYS A 851 53.41 50.95 -82.59
N LYS A 852 53.79 49.75 -82.15
CA LYS A 852 53.30 48.48 -82.70
C LYS A 852 52.65 47.65 -81.59
N ILE A 853 51.40 47.25 -81.83
CA ILE A 853 50.67 46.33 -80.96
C ILE A 853 50.53 45.01 -81.69
N VAL A 854 50.88 43.92 -80.99
CA VAL A 854 50.68 42.55 -81.45
C VAL A 854 49.58 41.95 -80.60
N ARG A 855 48.49 41.51 -81.25
CA ARG A 855 47.38 40.82 -80.58
C ARG A 855 47.20 39.42 -81.15
N THR A 856 46.86 38.48 -80.27
CA THR A 856 46.62 37.07 -80.62
C THR A 856 45.29 36.64 -80.00
N ASN A 857 44.48 35.87 -80.74
CA ASN A 857 43.15 35.42 -80.33
C ASN A 857 42.13 36.57 -80.14
N VAL A 858 42.09 37.51 -81.10
CA VAL A 858 41.24 38.71 -81.07
C VAL A 858 39.77 38.37 -81.26
N PHE A 859 38.92 38.76 -80.30
CA PHE A 859 37.46 38.55 -80.36
C PHE A 859 36.65 39.84 -80.18
N LEU A 860 37.31 40.96 -79.86
CA LEU A 860 36.71 42.29 -79.79
C LEU A 860 36.92 43.07 -81.10
N LYS A 861 36.08 44.08 -81.37
CA LYS A 861 36.15 44.88 -82.60
C LYS A 861 37.11 46.06 -82.42
N TYR A 862 38.07 46.22 -83.35
CA TYR A 862 39.06 47.30 -83.35
C TYR A 862 39.15 48.03 -84.72
N PRO A 863 39.59 49.30 -84.77
CA PRO A 863 39.77 50.06 -86.01
C PRO A 863 41.06 49.68 -86.79
N GLU A 864 41.07 49.83 -88.13
CA GLU A 864 42.14 49.31 -89.02
C GLU A 864 43.50 50.01 -88.93
N SER A 865 43.57 51.23 -88.38
CA SER A 865 44.81 52.01 -88.23
C SER A 865 44.98 52.48 -86.79
N GLU A 866 45.54 51.62 -85.94
CA GLU A 866 45.82 51.92 -84.54
C GLU A 866 47.12 52.70 -84.39
N THR A 867 47.04 54.02 -84.48
CA THR A 867 48.18 54.89 -84.15
C THR A 867 47.96 55.70 -82.86
N HIS A 868 46.72 55.79 -82.37
CA HIS A 868 46.33 56.59 -81.19
C HIS A 868 45.35 55.81 -80.29
N LEU A 869 45.75 55.52 -79.05
CA LEU A 869 44.97 54.69 -78.10
C LEU A 869 43.62 55.31 -77.71
N ASN A 870 43.56 56.63 -77.53
CA ASN A 870 42.35 57.33 -77.09
C ASN A 870 41.19 57.21 -78.10
N GLU A 871 41.49 57.20 -79.40
CA GLU A 871 40.48 57.04 -80.46
C GLU A 871 39.91 55.62 -80.49
N THR A 872 40.76 54.63 -80.21
CA THR A 872 40.36 53.22 -80.15
C THR A 872 39.40 52.97 -78.97
N MET A 873 39.63 53.62 -77.82
CA MET A 873 38.75 53.49 -76.65
C MET A 873 37.37 54.08 -76.87
N LEU A 874 37.27 55.26 -77.51
CA LEU A 874 36.00 55.93 -77.78
C LEU A 874 35.05 55.11 -78.68
N GLN A 875 35.58 54.21 -79.51
CA GLN A 875 34.79 53.40 -80.44
C GLN A 875 34.43 52.00 -79.90
N CYS A 876 35.24 51.47 -78.98
CA CYS A 876 35.19 50.05 -78.60
C CYS A 876 34.74 49.80 -77.13
N VAL A 877 34.59 50.86 -76.33
CA VAL A 877 34.20 50.83 -74.91
C VAL A 877 32.84 51.50 -74.72
N HIS A 878 32.02 50.98 -73.80
CA HIS A 878 30.71 51.56 -73.49
C HIS A 878 30.84 52.98 -72.88
N PRO A 879 29.97 53.95 -73.24
CA PRO A 879 30.12 55.35 -72.81
C PRO A 879 30.22 55.58 -71.30
N GLU A 880 29.47 54.81 -70.51
CA GLU A 880 29.49 54.89 -69.03
C GLU A 880 30.80 54.39 -68.41
N ASP A 881 31.55 53.53 -69.10
CA ASP A 881 32.75 52.89 -68.55
C ASP A 881 34.03 53.68 -68.95
N LEU A 882 33.94 54.57 -69.96
CA LEU A 882 35.07 55.34 -70.50
C LEU A 882 35.84 56.15 -69.46
N GLN A 883 35.14 56.78 -68.51
CA GLN A 883 35.77 57.64 -67.50
C GLN A 883 36.69 56.85 -66.57
N ASN A 884 36.33 55.62 -66.23
CA ASN A 884 37.11 54.74 -65.36
C ASN A 884 38.33 54.15 -66.08
N ILE A 885 38.17 53.75 -67.35
CA ILE A 885 39.29 53.22 -68.15
C ILE A 885 40.34 54.31 -68.40
N ALA A 886 39.92 55.52 -68.75
CA ALA A 886 40.82 56.63 -69.00
C ALA A 886 41.67 56.99 -67.76
N ALA A 887 41.09 56.91 -66.55
CA ALA A 887 41.79 57.16 -65.30
C ALA A 887 42.89 56.10 -65.01
N GLU A 888 42.63 54.83 -65.29
CA GLU A 888 43.59 53.73 -65.06
C GLU A 888 44.76 53.73 -66.06
N ILE A 889 44.49 54.08 -67.31
CA ILE A 889 45.53 54.22 -68.33
C ILE A 889 46.42 55.43 -68.03
N ASP A 890 45.84 56.57 -67.64
CA ASP A 890 46.63 57.74 -67.19
C ASP A 890 47.50 57.40 -65.96
N ALA A 891 46.98 56.58 -65.04
CA ALA A 891 47.74 56.11 -63.88
C ALA A 891 48.97 55.25 -64.27
N CYS A 892 48.86 54.41 -65.31
CA CYS A 892 49.96 53.58 -65.79
C CYS A 892 50.99 54.36 -66.63
N MET A 893 50.51 55.30 -67.44
CA MET A 893 51.35 56.08 -68.36
C MET A 893 52.12 57.21 -67.65
N ASN A 894 51.48 57.92 -66.72
CA ASN A 894 52.00 59.17 -66.17
C ASN A 894 52.22 59.14 -64.64
N LYS A 895 51.59 58.22 -63.90
CA LYS A 895 51.64 58.18 -62.41
C LYS A 895 52.39 56.97 -61.84
N GLY A 896 53.14 56.24 -62.68
CA GLY A 896 54.07 55.18 -62.24
C GLY A 896 53.45 53.85 -61.83
N LYS A 897 52.18 53.57 -62.18
CA LYS A 897 51.52 52.28 -61.88
C LYS A 897 51.97 51.19 -62.89
N ASP A 898 52.44 50.04 -62.41
CA ASP A 898 53.03 48.98 -63.26
C ASP A 898 52.06 47.86 -63.65
N LYS A 899 50.91 47.75 -63.01
CA LYS A 899 49.87 46.76 -63.31
C LYS A 899 48.49 47.37 -63.17
N PHE A 900 47.59 46.99 -64.07
CA PHE A 900 46.19 47.32 -63.96
C PHE A 900 45.32 46.10 -64.25
N GLU A 901 44.18 46.07 -63.58
CA GLU A 901 43.14 45.07 -63.76
C GLU A 901 41.81 45.78 -63.65
N LEU A 902 41.00 45.72 -64.72
CA LEU A 902 39.71 46.40 -64.73
C LEU A 902 38.68 45.68 -65.60
N ALA A 903 37.45 45.65 -65.12
CA ALA A 903 36.31 45.06 -65.81
C ALA A 903 35.47 46.16 -66.46
N TYR A 904 35.14 46.01 -67.73
CA TYR A 904 34.34 46.99 -68.48
C TYR A 904 33.56 46.32 -69.60
N ARG A 905 32.58 47.04 -70.17
CA ARG A 905 31.82 46.57 -71.32
C ARG A 905 32.52 46.98 -72.61
N SER A 906 32.87 45.99 -73.43
CA SER A 906 33.50 46.21 -74.74
C SER A 906 32.62 45.66 -75.86
N LYS A 907 32.77 46.26 -77.05
CA LYS A 907 31.89 46.01 -78.20
C LYS A 907 32.37 44.85 -79.07
N LEU A 908 31.45 43.94 -79.38
CA LEU A 908 31.68 42.81 -80.27
C LEU A 908 31.55 43.20 -81.75
N ALA A 909 31.98 42.29 -82.64
CA ALA A 909 31.92 42.48 -84.10
C ALA A 909 30.48 42.72 -84.62
N ASP A 910 29.48 42.16 -83.95
CA ASP A 910 28.04 42.23 -84.25
C ASP A 910 27.33 43.47 -83.66
N GLY A 911 28.02 44.25 -82.82
CA GLY A 911 27.51 45.48 -82.21
C GLY A 911 27.00 45.36 -80.77
N ASN A 912 26.97 44.15 -80.18
CA ASN A 912 26.56 43.90 -78.79
C ASN A 912 27.67 44.20 -77.78
N TRP A 913 27.30 44.40 -76.51
CA TRP A 913 28.23 44.69 -75.40
C TRP A 913 28.51 43.46 -74.55
N LEU A 914 29.78 43.24 -74.21
CA LEU A 914 30.26 42.10 -73.44
C LEU A 914 31.09 42.57 -72.23
N TRP A 915 30.85 42.01 -71.05
CA TRP A 915 31.71 42.25 -69.88
C TRP A 915 33.04 41.51 -70.03
N VAL A 916 34.10 42.29 -70.11
CA VAL A 916 35.47 41.79 -70.23
C VAL A 916 36.33 42.31 -69.09
N LEU A 917 37.28 41.50 -68.66
CA LEU A 917 38.30 41.82 -67.68
C LEU A 917 39.62 41.99 -68.42
N ASN A 918 40.15 43.20 -68.42
CA ASN A 918 41.46 43.47 -68.99
C ASN A 918 42.52 43.56 -67.89
N ARG A 919 43.58 42.78 -68.03
CA ARG A 919 44.74 42.77 -67.15
C ARG A 919 45.98 43.14 -67.94
N GLY A 920 46.62 44.25 -67.59
CA GLY A 920 47.84 44.71 -68.24
C GLY A 920 48.97 44.86 -67.24
N GLN A 921 50.19 44.54 -67.67
CA GLN A 921 51.42 44.76 -66.93
C GLN A 921 52.44 45.51 -67.78
N VAL A 922 53.08 46.51 -67.19
CA VAL A 922 54.27 47.16 -67.74
C VAL A 922 55.43 46.18 -67.65
N ILE A 923 56.01 45.86 -68.81
CA ILE A 923 57.14 44.94 -68.92
C ILE A 923 58.46 45.71 -68.83
N VAL A 924 58.52 46.92 -69.40
CA VAL A 924 59.73 47.76 -69.43
C VAL A 924 59.37 49.26 -69.36
N ARG A 925 60.18 50.05 -68.63
CA ARG A 925 60.15 51.53 -68.60
C ARG A 925 61.47 52.13 -69.10
N ASP A 926 61.41 53.35 -69.64
CA ASP A 926 62.58 54.16 -69.99
C ASP A 926 63.20 54.85 -68.77
N HIS A 927 64.36 55.49 -68.96
CA HIS A 927 65.11 56.19 -67.90
C HIS A 927 64.39 57.42 -67.32
N LEU A 928 63.33 57.90 -67.98
CA LEU A 928 62.45 58.97 -67.52
C LEU A 928 61.17 58.41 -66.87
N THR A 929 61.17 57.11 -66.54
CA THR A 929 60.10 56.34 -65.89
C THR A 929 58.80 56.17 -66.69
N ARG A 930 58.84 56.41 -68.01
CA ARG A 930 57.68 56.19 -68.89
C ARG A 930 57.68 54.75 -69.42
N PRO A 931 56.53 54.08 -69.54
CA PRO A 931 56.48 52.70 -70.02
C PRO A 931 56.83 52.63 -71.51
N THR A 932 57.66 51.66 -71.89
CA THR A 932 58.07 51.41 -73.30
C THR A 932 57.48 50.12 -73.87
N ARG A 933 57.07 49.17 -73.01
CA ARG A 933 56.34 47.97 -73.42
C ARG A 933 55.37 47.53 -72.34
N LEU A 934 54.14 47.21 -72.72
CA LEU A 934 53.13 46.58 -71.87
C LEU A 934 52.60 45.31 -72.52
N ALA A 935 52.30 44.30 -71.73
CA ALA A 935 51.61 43.11 -72.21
C ALA A 935 50.49 42.73 -71.25
N GLY A 936 49.45 42.09 -71.78
CA GLY A 936 48.26 41.80 -71.02
C GLY A 936 47.31 40.86 -71.73
N THR A 937 46.22 40.53 -71.03
CA THR A 937 45.17 39.64 -71.51
C THR A 937 43.80 40.25 -71.26
N ILE A 938 42.89 40.08 -72.20
CA ILE A 938 41.48 40.45 -72.07
C ILE A 938 40.64 39.17 -72.04
N LYS A 939 39.86 39.01 -70.97
CA LYS A 939 39.08 37.82 -70.67
C LYS A 939 37.59 38.12 -70.64
N ASN A 940 36.75 37.26 -71.22
CA ASN A 940 35.30 37.34 -71.05
C ASN A 940 34.91 36.86 -69.62
N ILE A 941 34.22 37.70 -68.85
CA ILE A 941 33.85 37.41 -67.45
C ILE A 941 32.33 37.41 -67.20
N GLN A 942 31.52 37.31 -68.25
CA GLN A 942 30.05 37.34 -68.13
C GLN A 942 29.50 36.27 -67.16
N SER A 943 29.93 35.00 -67.30
CA SER A 943 29.50 33.88 -66.45
C SER A 943 29.97 34.00 -64.98
N GLN A 944 31.08 34.70 -64.74
CA GLN A 944 31.62 34.88 -63.39
C GLN A 944 30.80 35.89 -62.58
N LYS A 945 30.27 36.92 -63.25
CA LYS A 945 29.32 37.88 -62.65
C LYS A 945 27.97 37.25 -62.31
N GLU A 946 27.55 36.24 -63.07
CA GLU A 946 26.32 35.47 -62.78
C GLU A 946 26.53 34.47 -61.62
N THR A 947 27.73 33.88 -61.49
CA THR A 947 28.07 32.95 -60.40
C THR A 947 28.20 33.64 -59.04
N GLU A 948 28.68 34.89 -59.01
CA GLU A 948 28.75 35.74 -57.81
C GLU A 948 27.35 36.00 -57.21
N VAL A 949 26.32 36.10 -58.06
CA VAL A 949 24.91 36.23 -57.65
C VAL A 949 24.37 34.90 -57.10
N ALA A 950 24.75 33.76 -57.68
CA ALA A 950 24.35 32.43 -57.19
C ALA A 950 25.01 32.06 -55.83
N LEU A 951 26.26 32.49 -55.60
CA LEU A 951 26.96 32.24 -54.32
C LEU A 951 26.27 32.94 -53.14
N ARG A 952 25.66 34.12 -53.39
CA ARG A 952 24.83 34.84 -52.41
C ARG A 952 23.57 34.07 -52.04
N SER A 953 22.95 33.32 -52.96
CA SER A 953 21.77 32.50 -52.63
C SER A 953 22.15 31.23 -51.84
N LEU A 954 23.32 30.64 -52.12
CA LEU A 954 23.81 29.45 -51.42
C LEU A 954 24.16 29.74 -49.94
N ASN A 955 24.73 30.91 -49.64
CA ASN A 955 25.00 31.32 -48.26
C ASN A 955 23.72 31.46 -47.41
N GLN A 956 22.61 31.93 -48.01
CA GLN A 956 21.30 31.99 -47.33
C GLN A 956 20.73 30.59 -47.03
N GLU A 957 21.05 29.58 -47.84
CA GLU A 957 20.63 28.20 -47.59
C GLU A 957 21.47 27.52 -46.49
N LEU A 958 22.77 27.84 -46.42
CA LEU A 958 23.66 27.37 -45.36
C LEU A 958 23.24 27.90 -43.98
N GLU A 959 22.86 29.18 -43.88
CA GLU A 959 22.35 29.75 -42.62
C GLU A 959 21.07 29.04 -42.13
N LYS A 960 20.17 28.66 -43.04
CA LYS A 960 18.98 27.84 -42.70
C LYS A 960 19.34 26.46 -42.15
N ARG A 961 20.37 25.79 -42.70
CA ARG A 961 20.81 24.49 -42.18
C ARG A 961 21.46 24.58 -40.81
N VAL A 962 22.26 25.62 -40.56
CA VAL A 962 22.87 25.84 -39.24
C VAL A 962 21.77 26.06 -38.20
N LEU A 963 20.76 26.88 -38.49
CA LEU A 963 19.62 27.10 -37.59
C LEU A 963 18.86 25.80 -37.25
N SER A 964 18.65 24.93 -38.25
CA SER A 964 18.01 23.62 -38.05
C SER A 964 18.81 22.72 -37.11
N ARG A 965 20.14 22.65 -37.28
CA ARG A 965 20.99 21.81 -36.43
C ARG A 965 21.11 22.35 -35.01
N THR A 966 21.13 23.67 -34.84
CA THR A 966 21.16 24.27 -33.50
C THR A 966 19.88 23.94 -32.73
N ASN A 967 18.71 23.95 -33.40
CA ASN A 967 17.44 23.56 -32.78
C ASN A 967 17.37 22.06 -32.41
N GLU A 968 17.94 21.16 -33.23
CA GLU A 968 18.02 19.74 -32.90
C GLU A 968 18.92 19.47 -31.69
N LEU A 969 20.07 20.13 -31.63
CA LEU A 969 21.00 20.05 -30.49
C LEU A 969 20.35 20.58 -29.21
N GLN A 970 19.61 21.69 -29.30
CA GLN A 970 18.87 22.25 -28.17
C GLN A 970 17.85 21.23 -27.63
N LYS A 971 17.07 20.61 -28.52
CA LYS A 971 16.07 19.60 -28.15
C LYS A 971 16.69 18.37 -27.48
N SER A 972 17.80 17.87 -28.01
CA SER A 972 18.49 16.72 -27.39
C SER A 972 19.07 17.06 -26.02
N ASN A 973 19.53 18.30 -25.82
CA ASN A 973 20.01 18.77 -24.52
C ASN A 973 18.87 18.93 -23.51
N ASP A 974 17.69 19.38 -23.96
CA ASP A 974 16.49 19.47 -23.13
C ASP A 974 15.98 18.07 -22.72
N GLU A 975 16.00 17.10 -23.63
CA GLU A 975 15.67 15.69 -23.34
C GLU A 975 16.65 15.07 -22.33
N LEU A 976 17.96 15.30 -22.50
CA LEU A 976 18.97 14.82 -21.56
C LEU A 976 18.76 15.39 -20.15
N LYS A 977 18.43 16.69 -20.07
CA LYS A 977 18.17 17.37 -18.81
C LYS A 977 16.93 16.80 -18.10
N ALA A 978 15.89 16.45 -18.85
CA ALA A 978 14.71 15.79 -18.30
C ALA A 978 15.02 14.39 -17.75
N THR A 979 15.78 13.57 -18.49
CA THR A 979 16.19 12.24 -18.01
C THR A 979 17.11 12.31 -16.78
N PHE A 980 17.97 13.32 -16.70
CA PHE A 980 18.83 13.54 -15.54
C PHE A 980 17.99 13.87 -14.29
N GLN A 981 16.97 14.72 -14.43
CA GLN A 981 16.04 15.05 -13.35
C GLN A 981 15.23 13.84 -12.87
N GLU A 982 14.82 12.95 -13.79
CA GLU A 982 14.08 11.73 -13.44
C GLU A 982 14.95 10.72 -12.67
N LEU A 983 16.23 10.60 -13.06
CA LEU A 983 17.19 9.74 -12.38
C LEU A 983 17.49 10.24 -10.95
N GLU A 984 17.67 11.54 -10.79
CA GLU A 984 17.90 12.21 -9.50
C GLU A 984 16.71 12.01 -8.56
N LEU A 985 15.48 12.11 -9.08
CA LEU A 985 14.25 11.90 -8.30
C LEU A 985 14.10 10.43 -7.87
N THR A 986 14.37 9.48 -8.76
CA THR A 986 14.35 8.04 -8.44
C THR A 986 15.42 7.67 -7.42
N GLN A 987 16.60 8.27 -7.51
CA GLN A 987 17.67 8.08 -6.54
C GLN A 987 17.26 8.58 -5.14
N ASN A 988 16.65 9.75 -5.05
CA ASN A 988 16.15 10.30 -3.79
C ASN A 988 15.08 9.39 -3.16
N GLU A 989 14.14 8.88 -3.94
CA GLU A 989 13.10 7.95 -3.43
C GLU A 989 13.67 6.64 -2.86
N LEU A 990 14.77 6.14 -3.41
CA LEU A 990 15.42 4.92 -2.91
C LEU A 990 16.19 5.18 -1.61
N VAL A 991 16.83 6.35 -1.50
CA VAL A 991 17.48 6.80 -0.27
C VAL A 991 16.45 6.92 0.86
N ASP A 992 15.28 7.51 0.59
CA ASP A 992 14.19 7.64 1.58
C ASP A 992 13.68 6.29 2.08
N LYS A 993 13.55 5.30 1.18
CA LYS A 993 13.13 3.93 1.57
C LYS A 993 14.13 3.25 2.50
N GLU A 994 15.43 3.47 2.29
CA GLU A 994 16.47 2.90 3.14
C GLU A 994 16.58 3.61 4.50
N GLN A 995 16.35 4.92 4.53
CA GLN A 995 16.20 5.67 5.78
C GLN A 995 15.06 5.09 6.64
N MET A 996 13.90 4.82 6.04
CA MET A 996 12.76 4.23 6.73
C MET A 996 13.05 2.82 7.29
N ALA A 997 13.81 2.00 6.55
CA ALA A 997 14.22 0.68 7.00
C ALA A 997 15.19 0.74 8.20
N THR A 998 16.15 1.67 8.17
CA THR A 998 17.13 1.89 9.26
C THR A 998 16.43 2.39 10.53
N LEU A 999 15.48 3.33 10.37
CA LEU A 999 14.66 3.85 11.46
C LEU A 999 13.84 2.72 12.12
N GLY A 1000 13.27 1.81 11.32
CA GLY A 1000 12.53 0.66 11.80
C GLY A 1000 13.36 -0.28 12.70
N GLY A 1001 14.62 -0.54 12.34
CA GLY A 1001 15.54 -1.36 13.16
C GLY A 1001 15.91 -0.71 14.50
N LEU A 1002 16.12 0.61 14.50
CA LEU A 1002 16.37 1.40 15.71
C LEU A 1002 15.18 1.39 16.67
N VAL A 1003 13.97 1.62 16.15
CA VAL A 1003 12.74 1.67 16.96
C VAL A 1003 12.54 0.34 17.70
N ALA A 1004 12.73 -0.79 17.03
CA ALA A 1004 12.58 -2.11 17.64
C ALA A 1004 13.61 -2.35 18.77
N SER A 1005 14.87 -1.95 18.55
CA SER A 1005 15.93 -2.12 19.54
C SER A 1005 15.78 -1.19 20.76
N ILE A 1006 15.40 0.06 20.52
CA ILE A 1006 15.19 1.06 21.57
C ILE A 1006 13.96 0.72 22.41
N THR A 1007 12.90 0.18 21.80
CA THR A 1007 11.74 -0.32 22.53
C THR A 1007 12.14 -1.39 23.55
N HIS A 1008 12.99 -2.33 23.16
CA HIS A 1008 13.49 -3.39 24.07
C HIS A 1008 14.34 -2.83 25.23
N GLU A 1009 15.18 -1.83 24.96
CA GLU A 1009 16.05 -1.19 25.95
C GLU A 1009 15.34 -0.15 26.83
N ILE A 1010 14.21 0.41 26.39
CA ILE A 1010 13.30 1.21 27.22
C ILE A 1010 12.48 0.28 28.13
N ASN A 1011 12.01 -0.86 27.60
CA ASN A 1011 11.22 -1.82 28.36
C ASN A 1011 12.00 -2.46 29.51
N THR A 1012 13.33 -2.57 29.40
CA THR A 1012 14.17 -3.16 30.45
C THR A 1012 14.19 -2.34 31.76
N PRO A 1013 14.59 -1.05 31.77
CA PRO A 1013 14.52 -0.21 32.96
C PRO A 1013 13.07 0.03 33.42
N ILE A 1014 12.10 0.17 32.49
CA ILE A 1014 10.69 0.28 32.87
C ILE A 1014 10.21 -0.99 33.59
N GLY A 1015 10.55 -2.17 33.07
CA GLY A 1015 10.20 -3.45 33.69
C GLY A 1015 10.80 -3.58 35.09
N ILE A 1016 12.07 -3.20 35.27
CA ILE A 1016 12.73 -3.16 36.58
C ILE A 1016 12.00 -2.20 37.55
N SER A 1017 11.59 -1.01 37.07
CA SER A 1017 10.80 -0.06 37.87
C SER A 1017 9.43 -0.61 38.24
N VAL A 1018 8.75 -1.33 37.34
CA VAL A 1018 7.48 -2.00 37.60
C VAL A 1018 7.65 -3.10 38.64
N THR A 1019 8.72 -3.90 38.56
CA THR A 1019 9.04 -4.93 39.56
C THR A 1019 9.30 -4.30 40.93
N ALA A 1020 10.09 -3.23 41.00
CA ALA A 1020 10.34 -2.50 42.24
C ALA A 1020 9.07 -1.88 42.82
N ALA A 1021 8.18 -1.33 41.98
CA ALA A 1021 6.89 -0.81 42.42
C ALA A 1021 5.97 -1.91 42.96
N SER A 1022 5.94 -3.08 42.31
CA SER A 1022 5.17 -4.24 42.77
C SER A 1022 5.71 -4.81 44.10
N HIS A 1023 7.03 -4.83 44.27
CA HIS A 1023 7.66 -5.24 45.54
C HIS A 1023 7.32 -4.25 46.64
N LEU A 1024 7.47 -2.94 46.38
CA LEU A 1024 7.10 -1.88 47.31
C LEU A 1024 5.63 -1.99 47.75
N GLN A 1025 4.71 -2.25 46.82
CA GLN A 1025 3.30 -2.46 47.15
C GLN A 1025 3.10 -3.67 48.08
N THR A 1026 3.82 -4.75 47.85
CA THR A 1026 3.78 -5.95 48.70
C THR A 1026 4.34 -5.65 50.10
N SER A 1027 5.45 -4.92 50.20
CA SER A 1027 6.05 -4.49 51.47
C SER A 1027 5.12 -3.56 52.25
N VAL A 1028 4.45 -2.62 51.59
CA VAL A 1028 3.42 -1.74 52.18
C VAL A 1028 2.25 -2.55 52.74
N ASP A 1029 1.76 -3.53 52.00
CA ASP A 1029 0.65 -4.39 52.46
C ASP A 1029 1.06 -5.28 53.65
N LYS A 1030 2.29 -5.83 53.63
CA LYS A 1030 2.87 -6.59 54.75
C LYS A 1030 2.96 -5.73 56.01
N PHE A 1031 3.50 -4.52 55.88
CA PHE A 1031 3.63 -3.57 56.99
C PHE A 1031 2.26 -3.13 57.54
N ASN A 1032 1.30 -2.79 56.67
CA ASN A 1032 -0.05 -2.40 57.09
C ASN A 1032 -0.78 -3.50 57.86
N LYS A 1033 -0.57 -4.77 57.49
CA LYS A 1033 -1.13 -5.93 58.22
C LYS A 1033 -0.53 -6.05 59.63
N LEU A 1034 0.80 -5.99 59.76
CA LEU A 1034 1.48 -6.03 61.06
C LEU A 1034 1.09 -4.84 61.94
N TYR A 1035 0.93 -3.66 61.33
CA TYR A 1035 0.50 -2.45 62.03
C TYR A 1035 -0.93 -2.54 62.54
N ALA A 1036 -1.83 -3.11 61.74
CA ALA A 1036 -3.23 -3.33 62.12
C ALA A 1036 -3.40 -4.37 63.24
N THR A 1037 -2.51 -5.37 63.34
CA THR A 1037 -2.52 -6.36 64.44
C THR A 1037 -1.82 -5.87 65.71
N GLY A 1038 -1.14 -4.72 65.66
CA GLY A 1038 -0.38 -4.17 66.79
C GLY A 1038 0.93 -4.90 67.07
N GLU A 1039 1.43 -5.66 66.09
CA GLU A 1039 2.58 -6.57 66.22
C GLU A 1039 3.85 -6.04 65.52
N VAL A 1040 3.89 -4.77 65.11
CA VAL A 1040 5.08 -4.18 64.47
C VAL A 1040 6.22 -4.06 65.47
N SER A 1041 7.29 -4.82 65.27
CA SER A 1041 8.53 -4.63 66.01
C SER A 1041 9.34 -3.45 65.47
N HIS A 1042 10.33 -2.99 66.25
CA HIS A 1042 11.24 -1.95 65.78
C HIS A 1042 12.05 -2.40 64.54
N GLU A 1043 12.36 -3.69 64.48
CA GLU A 1043 13.13 -4.33 63.40
C GLU A 1043 12.30 -4.41 62.11
N ASP A 1044 11.00 -4.74 62.20
CA ASP A 1044 10.07 -4.72 61.05
C ASP A 1044 9.91 -3.32 60.46
N PHE A 1045 9.93 -2.29 61.31
CA PHE A 1045 9.85 -0.90 60.87
C PHE A 1045 11.13 -0.44 60.16
N GLU A 1046 12.30 -0.84 60.66
CA GLU A 1046 13.59 -0.54 60.02
C GLU A 1046 13.73 -1.27 58.68
N GLU A 1047 13.37 -2.55 58.61
CA GLU A 1047 13.38 -3.34 57.37
C GLU A 1047 12.44 -2.72 56.32
N TYR A 1048 11.23 -2.34 56.71
CA TYR A 1048 10.28 -1.64 55.84
C TYR A 1048 10.82 -0.30 55.31
N GLN A 1049 11.51 0.48 56.15
CA GLN A 1049 12.13 1.74 55.72
C GLN A 1049 13.25 1.51 54.69
N ILE A 1050 14.09 0.49 54.90
CA ILE A 1050 15.17 0.13 53.99
C ILE A 1050 14.58 -0.34 52.64
N GLU A 1051 13.60 -1.24 52.67
CA GLU A 1051 12.95 -1.75 51.46
C GLU A 1051 12.29 -0.64 50.65
N ILE A 1052 11.63 0.33 51.30
CA ILE A 1052 11.05 1.49 50.62
C ILE A 1052 12.13 2.35 49.97
N ALA A 1053 13.20 2.65 50.71
CA ALA A 1053 14.28 3.50 50.22
C ALA A 1053 14.98 2.86 49.00
N ASP A 1054 15.23 1.56 49.06
CA ASP A 1054 15.88 0.81 47.99
C ASP A 1054 14.98 0.69 46.76
N CYS A 1055 13.71 0.32 46.93
CA CYS A 1055 12.76 0.25 45.81
C CYS A 1055 12.56 1.62 45.15
N SER A 1056 12.45 2.70 45.95
CA SER A 1056 12.31 4.07 45.45
C SER A 1056 13.54 4.51 44.66
N LYS A 1057 14.75 4.23 45.18
CA LYS A 1057 16.01 4.53 44.49
C LYS A 1057 16.16 3.75 43.20
N LEU A 1058 15.80 2.47 43.22
CA LEU A 1058 15.89 1.56 42.08
C LEU A 1058 14.92 2.00 40.97
N MET A 1059 13.69 2.38 41.32
CA MET A 1059 12.73 3.00 40.39
C MET A 1059 13.28 4.29 39.79
N LEU A 1060 13.82 5.19 40.62
CA LEU A 1060 14.27 6.50 40.16
C LEU A 1060 15.46 6.41 39.19
N VAL A 1061 16.46 5.58 39.50
CA VAL A 1061 17.62 5.35 38.62
C VAL A 1061 17.20 4.75 37.26
N ASN A 1062 16.26 3.81 37.26
CA ASN A 1062 15.81 3.17 36.03
C ASN A 1062 14.86 4.08 35.22
N LEU A 1063 13.99 4.84 35.87
CA LEU A 1063 13.17 5.85 35.20
C LEU A 1063 14.02 6.98 34.60
N GLU A 1064 15.08 7.41 35.28
CA GLU A 1064 16.07 8.35 34.73
C GLU A 1064 16.80 7.76 33.51
N ARG A 1065 17.19 6.49 33.57
CA ARG A 1065 17.80 5.78 32.44
C ARG A 1065 16.87 5.69 31.24
N ALA A 1066 15.60 5.32 31.47
CA ALA A 1066 14.57 5.29 30.44
C ALA A 1066 14.32 6.68 29.84
N SER A 1067 14.25 7.72 30.69
CA SER A 1067 14.08 9.11 30.27
C SER A 1067 15.24 9.59 29.39
N LYS A 1068 16.49 9.32 29.78
CA LYS A 1068 17.68 9.63 28.98
C LYS A 1068 17.67 8.94 27.61
N LEU A 1069 17.27 7.67 27.55
CA LEU A 1069 17.12 6.92 26.30
C LEU A 1069 16.02 7.52 25.41
N ILE A 1070 14.86 7.87 25.98
CA ILE A 1070 13.76 8.50 25.25
C ILE A 1070 14.18 9.89 24.72
N GLN A 1071 14.87 10.68 25.54
CA GLN A 1071 15.34 12.01 25.15
C GLN A 1071 16.39 11.94 24.04
N SER A 1072 17.38 11.04 24.17
CA SER A 1072 18.38 10.78 23.13
C SER A 1072 17.74 10.27 21.83
N PHE A 1073 16.79 9.32 21.92
CA PHE A 1073 16.07 8.81 20.76
C PHE A 1073 15.24 9.89 20.07
N LYS A 1074 14.51 10.70 20.85
CA LYS A 1074 13.71 11.82 20.33
C LYS A 1074 14.60 12.83 19.61
N GLN A 1075 15.75 13.17 20.21
CA GLN A 1075 16.71 14.10 19.63
C GLN A 1075 17.25 13.56 18.29
N VAL A 1076 17.74 12.31 18.27
CA VAL A 1076 18.28 11.66 17.06
C VAL A 1076 17.20 11.48 15.98
N SER A 1077 15.96 11.14 16.35
CA SER A 1077 14.85 10.97 15.38
C SER A 1077 14.39 12.30 14.77
N VAL A 1078 14.39 13.38 15.55
CA VAL A 1078 14.13 14.74 15.04
C VAL A 1078 15.25 15.17 14.10
N ASP A 1079 16.50 14.91 14.46
CA ASP A 1079 17.68 15.30 13.67
C ASP A 1079 17.86 14.46 12.40
N GLN A 1080 17.27 13.26 12.32
CA GLN A 1080 17.21 12.47 11.08
C GLN A 1080 16.11 12.93 10.11
N SER A 1081 15.07 13.62 10.60
CA SER A 1081 13.91 14.02 9.81
C SER A 1081 13.96 15.49 9.34
N HIS A 1082 14.91 16.28 9.83
CA HIS A 1082 15.08 17.69 9.51
C HIS A 1082 16.52 17.98 9.04
N GLU A 1083 16.69 18.68 7.92
CA GLU A 1083 17.99 19.07 7.35
C GLU A 1083 18.53 20.40 7.95
N ASP A 1084 18.27 20.67 9.23
CA ASP A 1084 18.64 21.95 9.84
C ASP A 1084 20.15 22.00 10.17
N ILE A 1085 20.85 22.97 9.57
CA ILE A 1085 22.24 23.28 9.93
C ILE A 1085 22.25 24.00 11.28
N ARG A 1086 22.96 23.45 12.26
CA ARG A 1086 23.12 24.08 13.58
C ARG A 1086 24.53 23.95 14.12
N GLU A 1087 24.84 24.77 15.12
CA GLU A 1087 26.09 24.69 15.88
C GLU A 1087 25.92 23.70 17.03
N PHE A 1088 26.80 22.70 17.11
CA PHE A 1088 26.77 21.70 18.17
C PHE A 1088 28.18 21.23 18.53
N ASN A 1089 28.33 20.74 19.76
CA ASN A 1089 29.57 20.11 20.22
C ASN A 1089 29.62 18.67 19.66
N LEU A 1090 30.67 18.37 18.88
CA LEU A 1090 30.81 17.08 18.22
C LEU A 1090 30.98 15.92 19.22
N LYS A 1091 31.72 16.13 20.31
CA LYS A 1091 31.93 15.12 21.35
C LYS A 1091 30.61 14.73 22.02
N THR A 1092 29.83 15.73 22.45
CA THR A 1092 28.51 15.50 23.06
C THR A 1092 27.57 14.76 22.12
N TYR A 1093 27.59 15.11 20.83
CA TYR A 1093 26.75 14.45 19.85
C TYR A 1093 27.22 13.01 19.53
N LEU A 1094 28.53 12.76 19.47
CA LEU A 1094 29.08 11.41 19.36
C LEU A 1094 28.65 10.53 20.54
N ASP A 1095 28.63 11.06 21.77
CA ASP A 1095 28.10 10.35 22.94
C ASP A 1095 26.65 9.92 22.74
N GLU A 1096 25.79 10.79 22.20
CA GLU A 1096 24.39 10.46 21.90
C GLU A 1096 24.26 9.40 20.80
N ILE A 1097 25.07 9.49 19.73
CA ILE A 1097 25.10 8.48 18.66
C ILE A 1097 25.46 7.11 19.22
N PHE A 1098 26.55 7.03 19.99
CA PHE A 1098 26.98 5.76 20.57
C PHE A 1098 26.00 5.23 21.61
N LEU A 1099 25.35 6.09 22.40
CA LEU A 1099 24.29 5.68 23.32
C LEU A 1099 23.08 5.09 22.59
N SER A 1100 22.73 5.65 21.42
CA SER A 1100 21.66 5.14 20.54
C SER A 1100 22.04 3.84 19.81
N LEU A 1101 23.32 3.65 19.45
CA LEU A 1101 23.82 2.44 18.78
C LEU A 1101 24.20 1.31 19.74
N ASN A 1102 24.39 1.62 21.03
CA ASN A 1102 24.74 0.65 22.07
C ASN A 1102 23.81 -0.58 22.13
N PRO A 1103 22.48 -0.46 22.02
CA PRO A 1103 21.56 -1.61 21.96
C PRO A 1103 21.87 -2.63 20.85
N MET A 1104 22.36 -2.14 19.72
CA MET A 1104 22.73 -2.97 18.57
C MET A 1104 24.12 -3.57 18.77
N LEU A 1105 25.07 -2.76 19.25
CA LEU A 1105 26.44 -3.16 19.49
C LEU A 1105 26.58 -4.18 20.63
N SER A 1106 25.82 -4.02 21.72
CA SER A 1106 25.83 -4.90 22.90
C SER A 1106 25.37 -6.34 22.61
N ARG A 1107 24.61 -6.54 21.53
CA ARG A 1107 24.17 -7.86 21.03
C ARG A 1107 25.21 -8.56 20.17
N THR A 1108 26.31 -7.88 19.86
CA THR A 1108 27.41 -8.44 19.07
C THR A 1108 28.64 -8.62 19.95
N SER A 1109 29.54 -9.53 19.57
CA SER A 1109 30.76 -9.81 20.32
C SER A 1109 31.89 -8.80 20.06
N HIS A 1110 31.61 -7.67 19.39
CA HIS A 1110 32.60 -6.68 18.98
C HIS A 1110 32.80 -5.61 20.06
N GLN A 1111 34.04 -5.16 20.24
CA GLN A 1111 34.37 -4.05 21.12
C GLN A 1111 34.48 -2.77 20.29
N TYR A 1112 33.97 -1.66 20.83
CA TYR A 1112 34.10 -0.35 20.20
C TYR A 1112 34.77 0.64 21.14
N SER A 1113 35.55 1.55 20.57
CA SER A 1113 36.14 2.68 21.30
C SER A 1113 36.18 3.90 20.39
N TYR A 1114 36.08 5.09 20.99
CA TYR A 1114 36.25 6.32 20.21
C TYR A 1114 37.00 7.40 20.99
N GLN A 1115 37.78 8.20 20.28
CA GLN A 1115 38.58 9.30 20.82
C GLN A 1115 38.23 10.59 20.07
N CYS A 1116 37.79 11.61 20.81
CA CYS A 1116 37.46 12.94 20.29
C CYS A 1116 37.84 13.99 21.34
N GLU A 1117 38.36 15.14 20.91
CA GLU A 1117 38.65 16.29 21.78
C GLU A 1117 37.35 16.96 22.24
N ASP A 1118 37.31 17.47 23.48
CA ASP A 1118 36.07 17.94 24.13
C ASP A 1118 35.51 19.25 23.55
N ASN A 1119 36.31 20.03 22.81
CA ASN A 1119 35.97 21.41 22.39
C ASN A 1119 35.79 21.58 20.87
N ILE A 1120 35.49 20.52 20.12
CA ILE A 1120 35.22 20.62 18.69
C ILE A 1120 33.76 21.07 18.50
N ILE A 1121 33.56 22.35 18.14
CA ILE A 1121 32.25 22.89 17.77
C ILE A 1121 32.14 22.90 16.25
N VAL A 1122 31.08 22.24 15.74
CA VAL A 1122 30.80 22.14 14.32
C VAL A 1122 29.49 22.84 13.98
N LYS A 1123 29.45 23.54 12.84
CA LYS A 1123 28.25 24.11 12.23
C LYS A 1123 27.84 23.26 11.04
N SER A 1124 26.94 22.32 11.28
CA SER A 1124 26.57 21.35 10.25
C SER A 1124 25.20 20.71 10.53
N ASN A 1125 24.77 19.82 9.64
CA ASN A 1125 23.63 18.93 9.87
C ASN A 1125 24.07 17.77 10.80
N PRO A 1126 23.56 17.67 12.04
CA PRO A 1126 23.90 16.57 12.95
C PRO A 1126 23.52 15.19 12.38
N GLY A 1127 22.37 15.08 11.70
CA GLY A 1127 21.90 13.84 11.10
C GLY A 1127 22.88 13.20 10.12
N ALA A 1128 23.68 14.01 9.42
CA ALA A 1128 24.72 13.52 8.52
C ALA A 1128 25.81 12.72 9.27
N PHE A 1129 26.23 13.18 10.45
CA PHE A 1129 27.24 12.49 11.27
C PHE A 1129 26.70 11.16 11.81
N TYR A 1130 25.44 11.13 12.25
CA TYR A 1130 24.77 9.90 12.67
C TYR A 1130 24.77 8.86 11.54
N GLN A 1131 24.33 9.27 10.34
CA GLN A 1131 24.22 8.38 9.18
C GLN A 1131 25.59 7.86 8.74
N ILE A 1132 26.63 8.69 8.76
CA ILE A 1132 28.00 8.26 8.43
C ILE A 1132 28.47 7.17 9.41
N ILE A 1133 28.37 7.42 10.71
CA ILE A 1133 28.91 6.53 11.75
C ILE A 1133 28.11 5.22 11.82
N SER A 1134 26.78 5.29 11.78
CA SER A 1134 25.92 4.10 11.81
C SER A 1134 26.15 3.20 10.59
N ASN A 1135 26.30 3.76 9.39
CA ASN A 1135 26.60 2.97 8.18
C ASN A 1135 27.98 2.32 8.23
N LEU A 1136 29.02 3.01 8.71
CA LEU A 1136 30.35 2.44 8.88
C LEU A 1136 30.37 1.27 9.88
N ILE A 1137 29.69 1.43 11.01
CA ILE A 1137 29.56 0.39 12.04
C ILE A 1137 28.79 -0.81 11.52
N ASN A 1138 27.62 -0.60 10.90
CA ASN A 1138 26.82 -1.68 10.35
C ASN A 1138 27.56 -2.44 9.25
N ASN A 1139 28.26 -1.74 8.36
CA ASN A 1139 29.04 -2.39 7.32
C ASN A 1139 30.16 -3.23 7.90
N SER A 1140 30.84 -2.76 8.95
CA SER A 1140 31.90 -3.54 9.61
C SER A 1140 31.34 -4.83 10.22
N ILE A 1141 30.24 -4.74 10.97
CA ILE A 1141 29.60 -5.91 11.58
C ILE A 1141 29.16 -6.94 10.51
N VAL A 1142 28.55 -6.47 9.42
CA VAL A 1142 27.97 -7.36 8.39
C VAL A 1142 29.03 -7.92 7.45
N HIS A 1143 29.98 -7.10 7.00
CA HIS A 1143 30.91 -7.42 5.93
C HIS A 1143 32.32 -7.74 6.41
N ALA A 1144 32.82 -7.08 7.46
CA ALA A 1144 34.18 -7.27 7.94
C ALA A 1144 34.30 -8.50 8.88
N PHE A 1145 33.21 -8.88 9.55
CA PHE A 1145 33.16 -10.05 10.46
C PHE A 1145 32.10 -11.08 10.04
N PRO A 1146 32.24 -11.73 8.87
CA PRO A 1146 31.20 -12.59 8.31
C PRO A 1146 30.86 -13.83 9.17
N ASP A 1147 31.80 -14.29 10.00
CA ASP A 1147 31.67 -15.47 10.87
C ASP A 1147 31.28 -15.11 12.32
N GLY A 1148 31.04 -13.82 12.62
CA GLY A 1148 30.71 -13.36 13.97
C GLY A 1148 31.88 -13.41 14.96
N ARG A 1149 33.13 -13.44 14.47
CA ARG A 1149 34.34 -13.41 15.30
C ARG A 1149 34.42 -12.09 16.09
N ILE A 1150 35.03 -12.14 17.28
CA ILE A 1150 35.32 -10.93 18.07
C ILE A 1150 36.24 -10.02 17.25
N GLY A 1151 35.91 -8.73 17.22
CA GLY A 1151 36.68 -7.71 16.51
C GLY A 1151 36.58 -6.35 17.19
N ASN A 1152 37.50 -5.45 16.84
CA ASN A 1152 37.62 -4.11 17.40
C ASN A 1152 37.25 -3.05 16.35
N LEU A 1153 36.36 -2.14 16.74
CA LEU A 1153 35.97 -0.97 15.97
C LEU A 1153 36.53 0.29 16.67
N GLN A 1154 37.27 1.12 15.96
CA GLN A 1154 37.87 2.34 16.51
C GLN A 1154 37.48 3.56 15.69
N LEU A 1155 37.04 4.62 16.35
CA LEU A 1155 36.80 5.93 15.73
C LEU A 1155 37.69 7.00 16.40
N LYS A 1156 38.53 7.67 15.62
CA LYS A 1156 39.38 8.75 16.10
C LYS A 1156 39.10 10.04 15.35
N VAL A 1157 38.88 11.12 16.09
CA VAL A 1157 38.71 12.47 15.55
C VAL A 1157 39.99 13.25 15.75
N ILE A 1158 40.57 13.82 14.68
CA ILE A 1158 41.82 14.58 14.71
C ILE A 1158 41.60 15.94 14.05
N THR A 1159 42.01 17.02 14.70
CA THR A 1159 42.01 18.37 14.11
C THR A 1159 43.29 18.60 13.32
N SER A 1160 43.20 19.22 12.13
CA SER A 1160 44.34 19.54 11.26
C SER A 1160 44.26 20.98 10.75
N GLU A 1161 45.34 21.52 10.16
CA GLU A 1161 45.35 22.91 9.67
C GLU A 1161 44.30 23.16 8.56
N SER A 1162 43.91 22.12 7.83
CA SER A 1162 42.91 22.14 6.75
C SER A 1162 41.46 21.86 7.21
N GLY A 1163 41.24 21.49 8.47
CA GLY A 1163 39.91 21.14 9.01
C GLY A 1163 39.96 20.09 10.12
N PHE A 1164 39.17 19.03 10.00
CA PHE A 1164 39.27 17.88 10.91
C PHE A 1164 39.00 16.56 10.17
N GLU A 1165 39.56 15.47 10.70
CA GLU A 1165 39.51 14.14 10.13
C GLU A 1165 38.82 13.16 11.08
N LEU A 1166 37.95 12.33 10.52
CA LEU A 1166 37.33 11.17 11.17
C LEU A 1166 38.00 9.91 10.62
N LEU A 1167 38.75 9.23 11.48
CA LEU A 1167 39.42 7.96 11.16
C LEU A 1167 38.63 6.82 11.78
N TYR A 1168 37.96 6.03 10.94
CA TYR A 1168 37.22 4.85 11.37
C TYR A 1168 37.95 3.58 10.93
N GLN A 1169 38.24 2.68 11.87
CA GLN A 1169 39.00 1.46 11.63
C GLN A 1169 38.30 0.22 12.17
N ASP A 1170 38.34 -0.87 11.41
CA ASP A 1170 38.00 -2.23 11.83
C ASP A 1170 39.19 -3.19 11.65
N ASP A 1171 39.22 -4.29 12.42
CA ASP A 1171 40.20 -5.40 12.28
C ASP A 1171 39.57 -6.65 11.63
N GLY A 1172 38.64 -6.45 10.70
CA GLY A 1172 37.92 -7.51 9.98
C GLY A 1172 38.72 -8.18 8.86
N CYS A 1173 38.02 -8.85 7.95
CA CYS A 1173 38.64 -9.61 6.86
C CYS A 1173 39.30 -8.74 5.76
N GLY A 1174 39.11 -7.42 5.81
CA GLY A 1174 39.61 -6.49 4.80
C GLY A 1174 38.98 -6.65 3.41
N MET A 1175 39.45 -5.87 2.44
CA MET A 1175 38.91 -5.75 1.08
C MET A 1175 39.99 -5.92 0.01
N SER A 1176 39.67 -6.64 -1.07
CA SER A 1176 40.53 -6.71 -2.25
C SER A 1176 40.54 -5.38 -3.04
N ALA A 1177 41.55 -5.17 -3.91
CA ALA A 1177 41.64 -3.97 -4.74
C ALA A 1177 40.39 -3.73 -5.62
N GLU A 1178 39.78 -4.79 -6.14
CA GLU A 1178 38.56 -4.68 -6.95
C GLU A 1178 37.34 -4.23 -6.12
N ILE A 1179 37.27 -4.65 -4.85
CA ILE A 1179 36.21 -4.24 -3.93
C ILE A 1179 36.42 -2.77 -3.51
N GLN A 1180 37.66 -2.35 -3.26
CA GLN A 1180 37.98 -0.98 -2.88
C GLN A 1180 37.61 0.04 -3.97
N GLU A 1181 37.78 -0.29 -5.26
CA GLU A 1181 37.33 0.57 -6.37
C GLU A 1181 35.81 0.71 -6.44
N LYS A 1182 35.06 -0.32 -5.99
CA LYS A 1182 33.60 -0.38 -6.11
C LYS A 1182 32.87 -0.05 -4.82
N VAL A 1183 33.56 0.10 -3.68
CA VAL A 1183 32.93 0.18 -2.35
C VAL A 1183 31.94 1.35 -2.20
N PHE A 1184 32.20 2.47 -2.87
CA PHE A 1184 31.31 3.65 -2.85
C PHE A 1184 30.30 3.66 -4.01
N SER A 1185 30.32 2.65 -4.90
CA SER A 1185 29.37 2.55 -6.00
C SER A 1185 27.96 2.21 -5.47
N PRO A 1186 26.89 2.82 -6.03
CA PRO A 1186 25.53 2.50 -5.61
C PRO A 1186 25.19 1.03 -5.90
N PHE A 1187 24.45 0.39 -4.99
CA PHE A 1187 24.00 -1.01 -5.05
C PHE A 1187 25.12 -2.08 -5.03
N PHE A 1188 26.34 -1.70 -4.66
CA PHE A 1188 27.45 -2.64 -4.53
C PHE A 1188 27.46 -3.30 -3.14
N THR A 1189 27.43 -4.64 -3.10
CA THR A 1189 27.53 -5.40 -1.84
C THR A 1189 28.26 -6.73 -2.07
N THR A 1190 29.08 -7.13 -1.09
CA THR A 1190 29.77 -8.44 -1.09
C THR A 1190 28.87 -9.58 -0.61
N LYS A 1191 27.65 -9.30 -0.11
CA LYS A 1191 26.68 -10.30 0.40
C LYS A 1191 25.31 -10.22 -0.30
N ARG A 1192 25.33 -10.26 -1.64
CA ARG A 1192 24.11 -10.18 -2.47
C ARG A 1192 23.12 -11.31 -2.11
N GLY A 1193 21.88 -10.95 -1.77
CA GLY A 1193 20.82 -11.91 -1.41
C GLY A 1193 20.73 -12.28 0.09
N LYS A 1194 21.60 -11.75 0.96
CA LYS A 1194 21.53 -11.92 2.42
C LYS A 1194 21.13 -10.63 3.17
N GLY A 1195 20.28 -9.80 2.56
CA GLY A 1195 19.67 -8.63 3.22
C GLY A 1195 20.42 -7.29 3.13
N GLY A 1196 21.57 -7.20 2.44
CA GLY A 1196 22.25 -5.92 2.21
C GLY A 1196 21.74 -5.18 0.95
N SER A 1197 21.36 -3.91 1.10
CA SER A 1197 20.92 -3.00 0.01
C SER A 1197 22.03 -2.62 -0.97
N GLY A 1198 23.29 -2.61 -0.49
CA GLY A 1198 24.45 -2.13 -1.24
C GLY A 1198 24.52 -0.60 -1.38
N LEU A 1199 23.73 0.14 -0.60
CA LEU A 1199 23.64 1.60 -0.67
C LEU A 1199 24.34 2.31 0.50
N GLY A 1200 24.52 1.66 1.65
CA GLY A 1200 25.09 2.28 2.86
C GLY A 1200 26.42 3.02 2.65
N MET A 1201 27.39 2.44 1.93
CA MET A 1201 28.66 3.14 1.64
C MET A 1201 28.51 4.26 0.59
N ASN A 1202 27.56 4.14 -0.34
CA ASN A 1202 27.24 5.23 -1.26
C ASN A 1202 26.60 6.42 -0.52
N ILE A 1203 25.76 6.16 0.49
CA ILE A 1203 25.21 7.19 1.38
C ILE A 1203 26.35 7.92 2.11
N VAL A 1204 27.32 7.19 2.69
CA VAL A 1204 28.49 7.79 3.33
C VAL A 1204 29.25 8.70 2.34
N TYR A 1205 29.47 8.24 1.11
CA TYR A 1205 30.14 9.03 0.07
C TYR A 1205 29.39 10.32 -0.28
N ASN A 1206 28.06 10.26 -0.47
CA ASN A 1206 27.25 11.42 -0.81
C ASN A 1206 27.19 12.42 0.36
N LEU A 1207 26.99 11.95 1.59
CA LEU A 1207 26.97 12.82 2.77
C LEU A 1207 28.30 13.54 2.96
N VAL A 1208 29.43 12.83 2.83
CA VAL A 1208 30.75 13.46 2.99
C VAL A 1208 31.01 14.46 1.86
N ASN A 1209 30.83 14.07 0.60
CA ASN A 1209 31.28 14.89 -0.53
C ASN A 1209 30.27 15.99 -0.92
N GLN A 1210 28.97 15.71 -0.85
CA GLN A 1210 27.92 16.65 -1.32
C GLN A 1210 27.38 17.51 -0.18
N VAL A 1211 27.14 16.93 1.00
CA VAL A 1211 26.53 17.64 2.14
C VAL A 1211 27.59 18.32 3.00
N LEU A 1212 28.65 17.59 3.39
CA LEU A 1212 29.71 18.09 4.26
C LEU A 1212 30.91 18.68 3.49
N GLN A 1213 30.89 18.67 2.16
CA GLN A 1213 31.96 19.22 1.29
C GLN A 1213 33.37 18.71 1.65
N GLY A 1214 33.46 17.46 2.11
CA GLY A 1214 34.70 16.78 2.48
C GLY A 1214 35.17 15.78 1.44
N GLU A 1215 36.08 14.89 1.84
CA GLU A 1215 36.59 13.77 1.05
C GLU A 1215 36.61 12.49 1.90
N VAL A 1216 36.18 11.36 1.33
CA VAL A 1216 36.30 10.03 1.97
C VAL A 1216 37.24 9.12 1.19
N LYS A 1217 38.18 8.49 1.89
CA LYS A 1217 39.12 7.49 1.36
C LYS A 1217 39.05 6.20 2.15
N VAL A 1218 39.34 5.10 1.49
CA VAL A 1218 39.44 3.78 2.11
C VAL A 1218 40.83 3.20 1.84
N SER A 1219 41.43 2.61 2.86
CA SER A 1219 42.64 1.80 2.76
C SER A 1219 42.37 0.48 3.47
N SER A 1220 42.52 -0.64 2.78
CA SER A 1220 42.28 -1.96 3.37
C SER A 1220 43.24 -2.99 2.83
N THR A 1221 43.63 -3.93 3.69
CA THR A 1221 44.47 -5.08 3.36
C THR A 1221 43.73 -6.34 3.79
N ILE A 1222 43.76 -7.37 2.94
CA ILE A 1222 43.10 -8.66 3.23
C ILE A 1222 43.67 -9.22 4.53
N ASP A 1223 42.79 -9.63 5.44
CA ASP A 1223 43.06 -10.14 6.79
C ASP A 1223 43.64 -9.14 7.82
N GLU A 1224 43.77 -7.86 7.46
CA GLU A 1224 44.27 -6.79 8.34
C GLU A 1224 43.21 -5.69 8.63
N GLY A 1225 41.99 -5.85 8.12
CA GLY A 1225 40.88 -4.92 8.34
C GLY A 1225 40.83 -3.75 7.37
N SER A 1226 40.08 -2.70 7.73
CA SER A 1226 39.85 -1.54 6.87
C SER A 1226 39.95 -0.23 7.65
N LEU A 1227 40.53 0.79 7.01
CA LEU A 1227 40.61 2.15 7.50
C LEU A 1227 39.87 3.09 6.55
N PHE A 1228 38.86 3.77 7.06
CA PHE A 1228 38.14 4.85 6.38
C PHE A 1228 38.62 6.19 6.93
N THR A 1229 39.15 7.02 6.04
CA THR A 1229 39.62 8.38 6.34
C THR A 1229 38.63 9.37 5.74
N ILE A 1230 37.91 10.11 6.59
CA ILE A 1230 36.99 11.16 6.16
C ILE A 1230 37.59 12.51 6.56
N THR A 1231 37.93 13.33 5.57
CA THR A 1231 38.50 14.66 5.77
C THR A 1231 37.41 15.70 5.55
N LEU A 1232 37.14 16.54 6.54
CA LEU A 1232 36.11 17.59 6.50
C LEU A 1232 36.75 18.99 6.50
N PRO A 1233 36.19 19.96 5.76
CA PRO A 1233 36.78 21.28 5.59
C PRO A 1233 36.68 22.13 6.86
N LYS A 1234 37.67 23.02 7.05
CA LYS A 1234 37.71 23.99 8.15
C LYS A 1234 36.48 24.90 8.24
N SER A 1235 35.75 25.11 7.16
CA SER A 1235 34.51 25.92 7.14
C SER A 1235 33.41 25.39 8.06
N ILE A 1236 33.45 24.11 8.40
CA ILE A 1236 32.48 23.49 9.33
C ILE A 1236 32.86 23.75 10.79
N LEU A 1237 34.13 24.03 11.09
CA LEU A 1237 34.58 24.31 12.46
C LEU A 1237 34.23 25.75 12.84
N VAL A 1238 33.62 25.90 14.02
CA VAL A 1238 33.40 27.21 14.63
C VAL A 1238 34.64 27.53 15.46
N THR A 1239 35.49 28.44 14.98
CA THR A 1239 36.61 28.96 15.79
C THR A 1239 36.05 29.84 16.90
N SER A 1240 36.37 29.50 18.15
CA SER A 1240 36.19 30.42 19.28
C SER A 1240 37.15 31.59 19.11
N ASP A 1241 36.62 32.75 18.70
CA ASP A 1241 37.27 34.04 18.95
C ASP A 1241 37.13 34.43 20.44
#